data_AF-A0A3L6J9D6-F1
#
_entry.id   AF-A0A3L6J9D6-F1
#
_cell.length_a   1.000
_cell.length_b   1.000
_cell.length_c   1.000
_cell.angle_alpha   90.00
_cell.angle_beta   90.00
_cell.angle_gamma   90.00
#
_symmetry.space_group_name_H-M   'P 1'
#
loop_
_entity.id
_entity.type
_entity.pdbx_description
1 polymer ?
#
loop_
_entity_poly.entity_id
_entity_poly.type
_entity_poly.pdbx_seq_one_letter_code
_entity_poly.pdbx_strand_id
1 'polypeptide(L)'
;MAAQPKMSPLPSSAPIFAQEFTEQMRMRKDVTRRPSIRQTQSIPQLLLARYFRNGRLSLEDFLDAAVYTTFPPDQVIAREVAEDILLGREIENKKIPPDQQQVGKQQGTTDALSRVMDQIRREQELAKAIRKDRVEAGYEYLLKLRKKRNKSLYDAARDYLTDGDIVLRGVTSDRELKEMAGRELVGLFGGLSTKDFENSRALDCLDEVCNSPNAAEQIAASSLRGDQDIEERFAKLAERDTTTAARALRHMEELGSLTSEQQEAMSQKLQDAIDNLSDAADYARELGRVPDNLDKFTNDAPRQFSLSDAAAFAQKIKDATGMDIMDDLLEQYDQLFDSGASNRVDIRQLAENARANTNWQSLLSRLIQSLIESADSRSSPSDFLRSALSQNQSLRQHLSDKTTMQQWDSAMSKLADGAVERSPTKQHLRQTVKHVSRLGQAPSADAIRRAGSKLGMNEEEILELINPSFEVIKKLIQSGLDDFERLHNLMSSAGLNRQQLQQLGNIAMQMGNQSALGAVAHEDLHAALGTQGSGMQSRRYSYRPSESGAHAQPYDKDRANMVMGGLLAGPATNIIRIWYAYRDELPLELKQKLHDIAGRLLIDLGMRYARQTMGSSMLGGIQESTTVRPFRIGDDMDLIDLEETIDFLLSQGRTDFGIVETSDFLVSETYMGHRAFFWALDKSGSMDSPKKLGMLAISVMAGLYGIRKDDFGVVLFDSSTYVVKDIADRNVSVEKVASDLLEVKAGGGTGGQESMKIALRNFQDTRAKEKIFIFGTDMYLSDQQMCEDLAERMKPLGIKMIVLVPTHEHNKEAASSLVKKAHGVLLDVCSVDELPAKLLRVTNY
;
A
#
# COMPACT_ATOMS: atom_id res chain seq x y z
N MET A 1 -22.82 -28.16 -42.62
CA MET A 1 -21.74 -27.69 -43.51
C MET A 1 -20.87 -26.74 -42.68
N ALA A 2 -19.60 -27.05 -42.48
CA ALA A 2 -18.70 -26.16 -41.74
C ALA A 2 -18.50 -24.88 -42.56
N ALA A 3 -18.92 -23.74 -42.02
CA ALA A 3 -18.73 -22.44 -42.67
C ALA A 3 -17.22 -22.21 -42.85
N GLN A 4 -16.77 -22.02 -44.09
CA GLN A 4 -15.39 -21.61 -44.35
C GLN A 4 -15.17 -20.23 -43.72
N PRO A 5 -14.08 -20.01 -42.97
CA PRO A 5 -13.82 -18.72 -42.33
C PRO A 5 -13.65 -17.63 -43.39
N LYS A 6 -14.26 -16.45 -43.15
CA LYS A 6 -14.22 -15.30 -44.07
C LYS A 6 -12.80 -14.74 -44.23
N MET A 7 -11.95 -14.92 -43.23
CA MET A 7 -10.54 -14.52 -43.26
C MET A 7 -9.61 -15.72 -43.03
N SER A 8 -8.58 -15.82 -43.88
CA SER A 8 -7.49 -16.77 -43.67
C SER A 8 -6.56 -16.24 -42.56
N PRO A 9 -6.10 -17.09 -41.60
CA PRO A 9 -5.23 -16.68 -40.50
C PRO A 9 -3.79 -16.49 -40.99
N LEU A 10 -3.56 -15.42 -41.74
CA LEU A 10 -2.27 -15.00 -42.28
C LEU A 10 -1.84 -13.69 -41.63
N PRO A 11 -0.54 -13.39 -41.51
CA PRO A 11 -0.08 -12.10 -41.00
C PRO A 11 -0.63 -10.90 -41.79
N SER A 12 -0.90 -11.07 -43.08
CA SER A 12 -1.48 -10.05 -43.95
C SER A 12 -2.94 -9.71 -43.64
N SER A 13 -3.70 -10.58 -42.98
CA SER A 13 -5.10 -10.32 -42.60
C SER A 13 -5.24 -9.66 -41.22
N ALA A 14 -4.15 -9.61 -40.43
CA ALA A 14 -4.15 -9.01 -39.09
C ALA A 14 -4.53 -7.52 -39.06
N PRO A 15 -4.06 -6.64 -39.98
CA PRO A 15 -4.45 -5.23 -39.97
C PRO A 15 -5.93 -5.02 -40.32
N ILE A 16 -6.46 -5.78 -41.28
CA ILE A 16 -7.85 -5.70 -41.74
C ILE A 16 -8.79 -6.16 -40.61
N PHE A 17 -8.47 -7.29 -39.98
CA PHE A 17 -9.20 -7.78 -38.81
C PHE A 17 -9.19 -6.77 -37.66
N ALA A 18 -8.03 -6.18 -37.34
CA ALA A 18 -7.91 -5.23 -36.25
C ALA A 18 -8.73 -3.95 -36.50
N GLN A 19 -8.82 -3.49 -37.75
CA GLN A 19 -9.64 -2.36 -38.12
C GLN A 19 -11.14 -2.69 -37.99
N GLU A 20 -11.60 -3.78 -38.61
CA GLU A 20 -13.01 -4.18 -38.58
C GLU A 20 -13.49 -4.46 -37.15
N PHE A 21 -12.65 -5.10 -36.33
CA PHE A 21 -12.92 -5.34 -34.91
C PHE A 21 -13.07 -4.04 -34.11
N THR A 22 -12.14 -3.10 -34.31
CA THR A 22 -12.17 -1.81 -33.58
C THR A 22 -13.39 -0.98 -34.00
N GLU A 23 -13.79 -1.01 -35.27
CA GLU A 23 -14.98 -0.31 -35.76
C GLU A 23 -16.27 -0.91 -35.19
N GLN A 24 -16.44 -2.24 -35.23
CA GLN A 24 -17.63 -2.90 -34.70
C GLN A 24 -17.78 -2.72 -33.18
N MET A 25 -16.69 -2.83 -32.42
CA MET A 25 -16.68 -2.56 -30.98
C MET A 25 -17.00 -1.10 -30.64
N ARG A 26 -16.70 -0.14 -31.51
CA ARG A 26 -17.07 1.29 -31.30
C ARG A 26 -18.53 1.59 -31.64
N MET A 27 -19.17 0.78 -32.47
CA MET A 27 -20.57 0.94 -32.87
C MET A 27 -21.55 0.31 -31.87
N ARG A 28 -21.13 -0.68 -31.09
CA ARG A 28 -21.94 -1.31 -30.04
C ARG A 28 -22.22 -0.34 -28.87
N LYS A 29 -23.47 -0.31 -28.40
CA LYS A 29 -23.93 0.59 -27.31
C LYS A 29 -23.71 0.01 -25.90
N ASP A 30 -23.50 -1.29 -25.85
CA ASP A 30 -23.25 -2.16 -24.69
C ASP A 30 -21.77 -2.19 -24.26
N VAL A 31 -20.86 -1.58 -25.03
CA VAL A 31 -19.44 -1.48 -24.68
C VAL A 31 -19.21 -0.37 -23.66
N THR A 32 -18.70 -0.76 -22.49
CA THR A 32 -18.46 0.12 -21.34
C THR A 32 -17.36 1.14 -21.64
N ARG A 33 -16.28 0.73 -22.32
CA ARG A 33 -15.17 1.60 -22.71
C ARG A 33 -14.85 1.45 -24.19
N ARG A 34 -15.13 2.49 -24.98
CA ARG A 34 -14.84 2.50 -26.41
C ARG A 34 -13.34 2.23 -26.67
N PRO A 35 -13.00 1.23 -27.50
CA PRO A 35 -11.62 0.86 -27.75
C PRO A 35 -10.85 1.99 -28.46
N SER A 36 -9.60 2.19 -28.05
CA SER A 36 -8.75 3.26 -28.59
C SER A 36 -8.21 2.91 -29.98
N ILE A 37 -7.87 3.91 -30.80
CA ILE A 37 -7.24 3.70 -32.13
C ILE A 37 -5.90 2.93 -32.01
N ARG A 38 -5.24 3.00 -30.84
CA ARG A 38 -4.01 2.24 -30.57
C ARG A 38 -4.24 0.73 -30.54
N GLN A 39 -5.47 0.28 -30.23
CA GLN A 39 -5.82 -1.14 -30.24
C GLN A 39 -5.71 -1.75 -31.65
N THR A 40 -5.97 -0.96 -32.69
CA THR A 40 -5.77 -1.33 -34.09
C THR A 40 -4.30 -1.61 -34.43
N GLN A 41 -3.35 -1.07 -33.64
CA GLN A 41 -1.92 -1.35 -33.76
C GLN A 41 -1.46 -2.50 -32.85
N SER A 42 -2.04 -2.61 -31.65
CA SER A 42 -1.66 -3.65 -30.67
C SER A 42 -2.07 -5.06 -31.09
N ILE A 43 -3.24 -5.24 -31.75
CA ILE A 43 -3.70 -6.54 -32.23
C ILE A 43 -2.72 -7.13 -33.28
N PRO A 44 -2.34 -6.40 -34.36
CA PRO A 44 -1.35 -6.88 -35.31
C PRO A 44 0.03 -7.14 -34.68
N GLN A 45 0.49 -6.31 -33.74
CA GLN A 45 1.78 -6.53 -33.06
C GLN A 45 1.79 -7.83 -32.24
N LEU A 46 0.71 -8.13 -31.52
CA LEU A 46 0.58 -9.37 -30.75
C LEU A 46 0.53 -10.59 -31.67
N LEU A 47 -0.20 -10.50 -32.78
CA LEU A 47 -0.28 -11.56 -33.80
C LEU A 47 1.08 -11.77 -34.49
N LEU A 48 1.80 -10.70 -34.82
CA LEU A 48 3.13 -10.78 -35.42
C LEU A 48 4.13 -11.47 -34.47
N ALA A 49 4.10 -11.14 -33.18
CA ALA A 49 4.93 -11.78 -32.16
C ALA A 49 4.61 -13.28 -32.02
N ARG A 50 3.32 -13.66 -32.05
CA ARG A 50 2.91 -15.07 -32.05
C ARG A 50 3.33 -15.80 -33.33
N TYR A 51 3.26 -15.14 -34.48
CA TYR A 51 3.72 -15.70 -35.75
C TYR A 51 5.23 -15.95 -35.76
N PHE A 52 6.05 -15.00 -35.30
CA PHE A 52 7.51 -15.19 -35.18
C PHE A 52 7.89 -16.32 -34.21
N ARG A 53 7.07 -16.56 -33.19
CA ARG A 53 7.30 -17.63 -32.21
C ARG A 53 6.86 -19.00 -32.70
N ASN A 54 5.71 -19.09 -33.37
CA ASN A 54 5.05 -20.36 -33.68
C ASN A 54 5.11 -20.75 -35.17
N GLY A 55 5.57 -19.85 -36.05
CA GLY A 55 5.67 -20.04 -37.51
C GLY A 55 4.34 -20.07 -38.27
N ARG A 56 3.19 -20.05 -37.57
CA ARG A 56 1.84 -20.05 -38.13
C ARG A 56 0.87 -19.33 -37.19
N LEU A 57 -0.22 -18.81 -37.74
CA LEU A 57 -1.35 -18.25 -36.98
C LEU A 57 -2.57 -19.15 -37.11
N SER A 58 -3.33 -19.27 -36.03
CA SER A 58 -4.64 -19.92 -35.99
C SER A 58 -5.75 -18.89 -35.84
N LEU A 59 -7.01 -19.28 -36.05
CA LEU A 59 -8.16 -18.40 -35.79
C LEU A 59 -8.31 -18.08 -34.29
N GLU A 60 -7.90 -19.00 -33.42
CA GLU A 60 -7.87 -18.77 -31.96
C GLU A 60 -6.89 -17.67 -31.58
N ASP A 61 -5.77 -17.53 -32.29
CA ASP A 61 -4.81 -16.44 -32.04
C ASP A 61 -5.42 -15.07 -32.31
N PHE A 62 -6.29 -14.95 -33.31
CA PHE A 62 -7.01 -13.70 -33.63
C PHE A 62 -8.07 -13.37 -32.57
N LEU A 63 -8.79 -14.39 -32.07
CA LEU A 63 -9.74 -14.25 -30.96
C LEU A 63 -9.05 -13.80 -29.68
N ASP A 64 -7.99 -14.50 -29.29
CA ASP A 64 -7.19 -14.17 -28.12
C ASP A 64 -6.63 -12.75 -28.20
N ALA A 65 -6.10 -12.35 -29.36
CA ALA A 65 -5.53 -11.03 -29.54
C ALA A 65 -6.59 -9.93 -29.37
N ALA A 66 -7.80 -10.14 -29.87
CA ALA A 66 -8.92 -9.21 -29.69
C ALA A 66 -9.39 -9.14 -28.24
N VAL A 67 -9.49 -10.28 -27.54
CA VAL A 67 -9.92 -10.35 -26.13
C VAL A 67 -8.88 -9.73 -25.19
N TYR A 68 -7.61 -10.11 -25.32
CA TYR A 68 -6.56 -9.64 -24.41
C TYR A 68 -6.23 -8.15 -24.56
N THR A 69 -6.49 -7.57 -25.74
CA THR A 69 -6.31 -6.13 -25.97
C THR A 69 -7.53 -5.30 -25.55
N THR A 70 -8.64 -5.94 -25.17
CA THR A 70 -9.88 -5.28 -24.75
C THR A 70 -10.01 -5.19 -23.22
N PHE A 71 -10.68 -4.13 -22.75
CA PHE A 71 -10.94 -3.86 -21.34
C PHE A 71 -11.69 -5.03 -20.68
N PRO A 72 -11.31 -5.49 -19.46
CA PRO A 72 -11.79 -6.76 -18.89
C PRO A 72 -13.32 -6.96 -18.84
N PRO A 73 -14.15 -5.96 -18.47
CA PRO A 73 -15.61 -6.08 -18.50
C PRO A 73 -16.21 -6.29 -19.90
N ASP A 74 -15.53 -5.80 -20.95
CA ASP A 74 -15.99 -5.84 -22.34
C ASP A 74 -15.43 -7.06 -23.10
N GLN A 75 -14.68 -7.96 -22.43
CA GLN A 75 -14.02 -9.12 -23.06
C GLN A 75 -15.00 -10.17 -23.60
N VAL A 76 -16.17 -10.32 -22.99
CA VAL A 76 -17.23 -11.22 -23.47
C VAL A 76 -17.78 -10.70 -24.80
N ILE A 77 -18.04 -9.39 -24.87
CA ILE A 77 -18.51 -8.70 -26.08
C ILE A 77 -17.43 -8.73 -27.18
N ALA A 78 -16.17 -8.51 -26.81
CA ALA A 78 -15.03 -8.61 -27.73
C ALA A 78 -14.92 -9.99 -28.37
N ARG A 79 -15.17 -11.06 -27.58
CA ARG A 79 -15.16 -12.41 -28.10
C ARG A 79 -16.25 -12.62 -29.14
N GLU A 80 -17.48 -12.20 -28.85
CA GLU A 80 -18.60 -12.28 -29.80
C GLU A 80 -18.30 -11.55 -31.11
N VAL A 81 -17.84 -10.29 -31.02
CA VAL A 81 -17.53 -9.47 -32.20
C VAL A 81 -16.39 -10.07 -33.02
N ALA A 82 -15.35 -10.59 -32.37
CA ALA A 82 -14.24 -11.24 -33.05
C ALA A 82 -14.67 -12.57 -33.71
N GLU A 83 -15.54 -13.35 -33.07
CA GLU A 83 -16.12 -14.58 -33.65
C GLU A 83 -17.00 -14.25 -34.87
N ASP A 84 -17.83 -13.20 -34.80
CA ASP A 84 -18.70 -12.76 -35.89
C ASP A 84 -17.89 -12.33 -37.11
N ILE A 85 -16.79 -11.61 -36.91
CA ILE A 85 -15.87 -11.17 -37.97
C ILE A 85 -15.15 -12.35 -38.62
N LEU A 86 -14.66 -13.31 -37.81
CA LEU A 86 -13.92 -14.48 -38.32
C LEU A 86 -14.83 -15.49 -39.02
N LEU A 87 -16.07 -15.65 -38.55
CA LEU A 87 -17.06 -16.60 -39.09
C LEU A 87 -18.01 -15.99 -40.13
N GLY A 88 -18.03 -14.66 -40.29
CA GLY A 88 -18.82 -13.96 -41.30
C GLY A 88 -20.33 -13.96 -41.06
N ARG A 89 -20.78 -13.92 -39.79
CA ARG A 89 -22.21 -13.85 -39.46
C ARG A 89 -22.70 -12.41 -39.57
N GLU A 90 -23.68 -12.14 -40.43
CA GLU A 90 -24.36 -10.84 -40.46
C GLU A 90 -25.22 -10.68 -39.20
N ILE A 91 -25.12 -9.51 -38.56
CA ILE A 91 -25.80 -9.19 -37.29
C ILE A 91 -27.31 -9.06 -37.54
N GLU A 92 -28.10 -10.06 -37.15
CA GLU A 92 -29.55 -9.90 -36.98
C GLU A 92 -29.83 -9.02 -35.76
N ASN A 93 -30.34 -7.81 -36.01
CA ASN A 93 -30.81 -6.88 -34.99
C ASN A 93 -31.97 -7.48 -34.18
N LYS A 94 -31.67 -8.12 -33.05
CA LYS A 94 -32.69 -8.42 -32.03
C LYS A 94 -33.04 -7.14 -31.26
N LYS A 95 -34.21 -6.58 -31.58
CA LYS A 95 -34.88 -5.58 -30.74
C LYS A 95 -35.34 -6.24 -29.44
N ILE A 96 -34.96 -5.65 -28.31
CA ILE A 96 -35.57 -5.88 -26.99
C ILE A 96 -36.07 -4.52 -26.47
N PRO A 97 -37.23 -4.46 -25.78
CA PRO A 97 -37.97 -3.21 -25.51
C PRO A 97 -37.28 -2.30 -24.47
N PRO A 98 -37.68 -1.01 -24.42
CA PRO A 98 -37.07 -0.05 -23.52
C PRO A 98 -37.70 -0.18 -22.13
N ASP A 99 -36.92 -0.53 -21.12
CA ASP A 99 -36.97 0.22 -19.86
C ASP A 99 -35.79 -0.06 -18.92
N GLN A 100 -35.49 0.97 -18.09
CA GLN A 100 -34.62 0.98 -16.91
C GLN A 100 -33.10 1.14 -17.13
N GLN A 101 -32.68 2.39 -17.34
CA GLN A 101 -31.41 2.88 -16.82
C GLN A 101 -31.65 3.67 -15.53
N GLN A 102 -31.33 3.05 -14.39
CA GLN A 102 -31.02 3.76 -13.16
C GLN A 102 -29.55 4.20 -13.16
N VAL A 103 -29.36 5.37 -12.58
CA VAL A 103 -28.17 6.22 -12.57
C VAL A 103 -27.26 5.87 -11.39
N GLY A 104 -25.96 5.76 -11.65
CA GLY A 104 -24.90 5.66 -10.64
C GLY A 104 -23.95 6.87 -10.70
N LYS A 105 -24.11 7.77 -9.73
CA LYS A 105 -23.47 9.07 -9.43
C LYS A 105 -21.93 9.17 -9.50
N GLN A 106 -21.45 10.37 -9.87
CA GLN A 106 -20.38 11.07 -9.13
C GLN A 106 -20.78 12.55 -8.92
N GLN A 107 -20.68 13.01 -7.67
CA GLN A 107 -20.98 14.36 -7.21
C GLN A 107 -19.70 15.04 -6.74
N GLY A 108 -19.58 16.34 -6.98
CA GLY A 108 -18.64 17.20 -6.26
C GLY A 108 -18.65 18.64 -6.74
N THR A 109 -19.29 19.51 -5.95
CA THR A 109 -19.23 21.00 -5.96
C THR A 109 -20.24 21.83 -6.77
N THR A 110 -21.39 21.27 -7.15
CA THR A 110 -22.58 22.06 -7.57
C THR A 110 -23.80 21.88 -6.66
N ASP A 111 -23.63 21.19 -5.55
CA ASP A 111 -24.73 20.49 -4.88
C ASP A 111 -25.60 21.37 -3.96
N ALA A 112 -25.09 22.50 -3.46
CA ALA A 112 -25.92 23.41 -2.65
C ALA A 112 -26.81 24.30 -3.53
N LEU A 113 -26.25 24.81 -4.64
CA LEU A 113 -26.95 25.67 -5.58
C LEU A 113 -27.91 24.86 -6.46
N SER A 114 -27.54 23.63 -6.84
CA SER A 114 -28.46 22.71 -7.53
C SER A 114 -29.59 22.27 -6.63
N ARG A 115 -29.35 21.94 -5.35
CA ARG A 115 -30.43 21.59 -4.40
C ARG A 115 -31.38 22.76 -4.17
N VAL A 116 -30.87 23.99 -4.04
CA VAL A 116 -31.73 25.18 -3.90
C VAL A 116 -32.48 25.47 -5.20
N MET A 117 -31.85 25.32 -6.38
CA MET A 117 -32.52 25.52 -7.67
C MET A 117 -33.52 24.40 -8.00
N ASP A 118 -33.26 23.17 -7.58
CA ASP A 118 -34.17 22.03 -7.70
C ASP A 118 -35.30 22.11 -6.67
N GLN A 119 -35.05 22.65 -5.47
CA GLN A 119 -36.08 22.96 -4.50
C GLN A 119 -36.98 24.09 -4.99
N ILE A 120 -36.41 25.17 -5.56
CA ILE A 120 -37.16 26.27 -6.18
C ILE A 120 -37.93 25.78 -7.41
N ARG A 121 -37.34 24.91 -8.25
CA ARG A 121 -38.04 24.32 -9.40
C ARG A 121 -39.16 23.37 -8.98
N ARG A 122 -38.95 22.54 -7.95
CA ARG A 122 -40.01 21.69 -7.37
C ARG A 122 -41.10 22.53 -6.71
N GLU A 123 -40.76 23.59 -5.98
CA GLU A 123 -41.72 24.52 -5.40
C GLU A 123 -42.48 25.31 -6.48
N GLN A 124 -41.84 25.67 -7.59
CA GLN A 124 -42.47 26.34 -8.74
C GLN A 124 -43.30 25.39 -9.63
N GLU A 125 -42.94 24.10 -9.71
CA GLU A 125 -43.75 23.07 -10.38
C GLU A 125 -44.93 22.61 -9.51
N LEU A 126 -44.73 22.49 -8.19
CA LEU A 126 -45.81 22.30 -7.21
C LEU A 126 -46.76 23.50 -7.21
N ALA A 127 -46.24 24.74 -7.25
CA ALA A 127 -47.06 25.95 -7.37
C ALA A 127 -47.88 26.02 -8.68
N LYS A 128 -47.43 25.36 -9.75
CA LYS A 128 -48.20 25.22 -11.01
C LYS A 128 -49.22 24.08 -10.97
N ALA A 129 -49.06 23.09 -10.09
CA ALA A 129 -49.97 21.96 -9.90
C ALA A 129 -51.00 22.19 -8.77
N ILE A 130 -50.77 23.17 -7.88
CA ILE A 130 -51.67 23.52 -6.79
C ILE A 130 -52.93 24.18 -7.35
N ARG A 131 -54.01 23.41 -7.41
CA ARG A 131 -55.36 23.98 -7.47
C ARG A 131 -55.62 24.66 -6.13
N LYS A 132 -55.69 25.99 -6.12
CA LYS A 132 -55.91 26.83 -4.93
C LYS A 132 -57.04 26.28 -4.05
N ASP A 133 -58.11 25.83 -4.70
CA ASP A 133 -59.31 25.22 -4.10
C ASP A 133 -59.02 23.93 -3.30
N ARG A 134 -58.02 23.11 -3.71
CA ARG A 134 -57.65 21.87 -3.01
C ARG A 134 -56.78 22.11 -1.78
N VAL A 135 -55.91 23.11 -1.82
CA VAL A 135 -55.07 23.48 -0.68
C VAL A 135 -55.90 24.14 0.42
N GLU A 136 -56.87 24.97 0.06
CA GLU A 136 -57.84 25.53 1.01
C GLU A 136 -58.68 24.41 1.66
N ALA A 137 -59.19 23.45 0.87
CA ALA A 137 -59.92 22.29 1.39
C ALA A 137 -59.06 21.41 2.31
N GLY A 138 -57.78 21.17 1.96
CA GLY A 138 -56.84 20.43 2.79
C GLY A 138 -56.51 21.13 4.11
N TYR A 139 -56.37 22.46 4.09
CA TYR A 139 -56.13 23.27 5.29
C TYR A 139 -57.34 23.28 6.23
N GLU A 140 -58.56 23.43 5.68
CA GLU A 140 -59.79 23.33 6.47
C GLU A 140 -59.96 21.95 7.11
N TYR A 141 -59.63 20.88 6.37
CA TYR A 141 -59.68 19.52 6.88
C TYR A 141 -58.64 19.29 7.99
N LEU A 142 -57.40 19.77 7.84
CA LEU A 142 -56.38 19.69 8.89
C LEU A 142 -56.81 20.38 10.19
N LEU A 143 -57.45 21.54 10.09
CA LEU A 143 -58.00 22.25 11.25
C LEU A 143 -59.15 21.48 11.93
N LYS A 144 -60.01 20.81 11.15
CA LYS A 144 -61.06 19.93 11.68
C LYS A 144 -60.45 18.71 12.38
N LEU A 145 -59.42 18.11 11.79
CA LEU A 145 -58.71 16.94 12.32
C LEU A 145 -58.07 17.24 13.69
N ARG A 146 -57.38 18.39 13.83
CA ARG A 146 -56.78 18.84 15.11
C ARG A 146 -57.79 19.12 16.22
N LYS A 147 -59.03 19.46 15.87
CA LYS A 147 -60.13 19.75 16.82
C LYS A 147 -60.88 18.50 17.28
N LYS A 148 -60.67 17.33 16.67
CA LYS A 148 -61.31 16.07 17.10
C LYS A 148 -60.81 15.65 18.48
N ARG A 149 -61.73 15.12 19.30
CA ARG A 149 -61.42 14.55 20.64
C ARG A 149 -60.56 13.29 20.56
N ASN A 150 -60.80 12.45 19.55
CA ASN A 150 -59.98 11.27 19.29
C ASN A 150 -58.88 11.65 18.30
N LYS A 151 -57.62 11.63 18.77
CA LYS A 151 -56.43 11.99 17.97
C LYS A 151 -55.73 10.78 17.37
N SER A 152 -56.19 9.54 17.63
CA SER A 152 -55.49 8.32 17.18
C SER A 152 -55.21 8.30 15.67
N LEU A 153 -56.17 8.73 14.85
CA LEU A 153 -55.99 8.81 13.40
C LEU A 153 -54.97 9.89 12.98
N TYR A 154 -54.96 11.03 13.67
CA TYR A 154 -54.01 12.10 13.38
C TYR A 154 -52.60 11.72 13.83
N ASP A 155 -52.48 11.12 15.01
CA ASP A 155 -51.20 10.71 15.57
C ASP A 155 -50.58 9.58 14.73
N ALA A 156 -51.37 8.61 14.28
CA ALA A 156 -50.91 7.55 13.36
C ALA A 156 -50.54 8.10 11.97
N ALA A 157 -51.34 9.01 11.39
CA ALA A 157 -51.05 9.58 10.08
C ALA A 157 -49.80 10.48 10.09
N ARG A 158 -49.50 11.14 11.21
CA ARG A 158 -48.37 12.07 11.34
C ARG A 158 -47.01 11.38 11.26
N ASP A 159 -46.93 10.10 11.59
CA ASP A 159 -45.70 9.32 11.45
C ASP A 159 -45.30 9.12 9.97
N TYR A 160 -46.25 9.25 9.03
CA TYR A 160 -46.01 9.03 7.59
C TYR A 160 -46.24 10.27 6.72
N LEU A 161 -47.11 11.19 7.14
CA LEU A 161 -47.44 12.40 6.40
C LEU A 161 -47.22 13.64 7.27
N THR A 162 -46.53 14.65 6.73
CA THR A 162 -46.43 15.94 7.41
C THR A 162 -47.74 16.73 7.28
N ASP A 163 -47.98 17.68 8.18
CA ASP A 163 -49.10 18.62 8.05
C ASP A 163 -49.07 19.36 6.70
N GLY A 164 -47.86 19.59 6.15
CA GLY A 164 -47.67 20.16 4.81
C GLY A 164 -48.15 19.23 3.71
N ASP A 165 -47.87 17.93 3.81
CA ASP A 165 -48.33 16.92 2.83
C ASP A 165 -49.86 16.81 2.81
N ILE A 166 -50.50 16.85 3.98
CA ILE A 166 -51.97 16.81 4.09
C ILE A 166 -52.60 18.00 3.35
N VAL A 167 -51.99 19.19 3.46
CA VAL A 167 -52.47 20.42 2.84
C VAL A 167 -52.15 20.46 1.34
N LEU A 168 -50.92 20.14 0.96
CA LEU A 168 -50.44 20.21 -0.42
C LEU A 168 -51.07 19.13 -1.32
N ARG A 169 -51.31 17.93 -0.78
CA ARG A 169 -52.02 16.85 -1.50
C ARG A 169 -53.54 17.06 -1.51
N GLY A 170 -54.05 18.03 -0.75
CA GLY A 170 -55.45 18.44 -0.74
C GLY A 170 -56.39 17.40 -0.13
N VAL A 171 -55.97 16.77 0.98
CA VAL A 171 -56.74 15.72 1.67
C VAL A 171 -58.00 16.31 2.28
N THR A 172 -59.17 15.76 1.93
CA THR A 172 -60.47 16.33 2.31
C THR A 172 -61.27 15.48 3.30
N SER A 173 -60.85 14.23 3.55
CA SER A 173 -61.61 13.29 4.38
C SER A 173 -60.74 12.28 5.13
N ASP A 174 -61.29 11.68 6.19
CA ASP A 174 -60.64 10.62 6.98
C ASP A 174 -60.25 9.42 6.10
N ARG A 175 -61.12 9.06 5.15
CA ARG A 175 -60.86 7.95 4.21
C ARG A 175 -59.64 8.24 3.32
N GLU A 176 -59.57 9.45 2.79
CA GLU A 176 -58.48 9.88 1.91
C GLU A 176 -57.15 10.02 2.68
N LEU A 177 -57.21 10.44 3.95
CA LEU A 177 -56.05 10.47 4.85
C LEU A 177 -55.53 9.06 5.17
N LYS A 178 -56.43 8.14 5.50
CA LYS A 178 -56.12 6.72 5.75
C LYS A 178 -55.47 6.06 4.55
N GLU A 179 -56.05 6.25 3.37
CA GLU A 179 -55.54 5.67 2.13
C GLU A 179 -54.13 6.19 1.78
N MET A 180 -53.87 7.49 1.94
CA MET A 180 -52.55 8.06 1.64
C MET A 180 -51.49 7.69 2.69
N ALA A 181 -51.80 7.79 3.98
CA ALA A 181 -50.86 7.39 5.02
C ALA A 181 -50.61 5.87 5.00
N GLY A 182 -51.64 5.08 4.72
CA GLY A 182 -51.54 3.63 4.55
C GLY A 182 -50.62 3.24 3.38
N ARG A 183 -50.70 3.93 2.23
CA ARG A 183 -49.77 3.69 1.11
C ARG A 183 -48.31 3.99 1.46
N GLU A 184 -48.05 5.06 2.21
CA GLU A 184 -46.69 5.38 2.67
C GLU A 184 -46.18 4.33 3.67
N LEU A 185 -47.05 3.84 4.57
CA LEU A 185 -46.74 2.73 5.49
C LEU A 185 -46.43 1.43 4.73
N VAL A 186 -47.23 1.07 3.73
CA VAL A 186 -46.98 -0.10 2.87
C VAL A 186 -45.64 0.01 2.12
N GLY A 187 -45.21 1.24 1.81
CA GLY A 187 -43.88 1.51 1.26
C GLY A 187 -42.71 1.14 2.19
N LEU A 188 -42.95 0.92 3.49
CA LEU A 188 -41.94 0.60 4.51
C LEU A 188 -41.82 -0.91 4.81
N PHE A 189 -42.47 -1.78 4.02
CA PHE A 189 -42.34 -3.24 4.18
C PHE A 189 -40.89 -3.71 4.18
N GLY A 190 -40.56 -4.65 5.06
CA GLY A 190 -39.21 -5.16 5.31
C GLY A 190 -38.52 -4.55 6.54
N GLY A 191 -39.13 -3.54 7.18
CA GLY A 191 -38.59 -2.89 8.38
C GLY A 191 -39.65 -2.26 9.28
N LEU A 192 -40.86 -2.84 9.33
CA LEU A 192 -41.94 -2.31 10.16
C LEU A 192 -41.62 -2.43 11.65
N SER A 193 -41.84 -1.34 12.39
CA SER A 193 -41.76 -1.29 13.83
C SER A 193 -43.09 -1.68 14.49
N THR A 194 -43.05 -1.98 15.79
CA THR A 194 -44.23 -2.27 16.63
C THR A 194 -45.27 -1.15 16.54
N LYS A 195 -44.82 0.11 16.47
CA LYS A 195 -45.69 1.28 16.26
C LYS A 195 -46.37 1.28 14.89
N ASP A 196 -45.70 0.78 13.85
CA ASP A 196 -46.27 0.71 12.51
C ASP A 196 -47.41 -0.31 12.42
N PHE A 197 -47.31 -1.43 13.13
CA PHE A 197 -48.41 -2.40 13.24
C PHE A 197 -49.63 -1.79 13.96
N GLU A 198 -49.43 -1.04 15.05
CA GLU A 198 -50.51 -0.32 15.73
C GLU A 198 -51.14 0.77 14.83
N ASN A 199 -50.30 1.53 14.13
CA ASN A 199 -50.73 2.55 13.19
C ASN A 199 -51.53 1.94 12.02
N SER A 200 -51.18 0.75 11.55
CA SER A 200 -51.91 0.06 10.47
C SER A 200 -53.38 -0.22 10.82
N ARG A 201 -53.68 -0.44 12.11
CA ARG A 201 -55.05 -0.60 12.61
C ARG A 201 -55.80 0.73 12.63
N ALA A 202 -55.13 1.84 12.97
CA ALA A 202 -55.73 3.17 12.95
C ALA A 202 -55.96 3.69 11.52
N LEU A 203 -55.11 3.28 10.57
CA LEU A 203 -55.14 3.65 9.15
C LEU A 203 -56.01 2.73 8.28
N ASP A 204 -56.66 1.71 8.84
CA ASP A 204 -57.44 0.68 8.13
C ASP A 204 -56.64 -0.05 7.03
N CYS A 205 -55.33 -0.23 7.19
CA CYS A 205 -54.47 -0.93 6.23
C CYS A 205 -53.85 -2.24 6.79
N LEU A 206 -54.31 -2.72 7.94
CA LEU A 206 -53.83 -3.95 8.57
C LEU A 206 -53.90 -5.17 7.64
N ASP A 207 -54.95 -5.29 6.82
CA ASP A 207 -55.08 -6.38 5.85
C ASP A 207 -54.01 -6.36 4.75
N GLU A 208 -53.52 -5.17 4.40
CA GLU A 208 -52.41 -5.02 3.45
C GLU A 208 -51.08 -5.44 4.09
N VAL A 209 -50.88 -5.13 5.39
CA VAL A 209 -49.71 -5.59 6.17
C VAL A 209 -49.72 -7.12 6.37
N CYS A 210 -50.88 -7.72 6.56
CA CYS A 210 -51.03 -9.19 6.59
C CYS A 210 -50.64 -9.88 5.26
N ASN A 211 -50.53 -9.11 4.17
CA ASN A 211 -50.05 -9.56 2.86
C ASN A 211 -48.63 -9.06 2.55
N SER A 212 -47.89 -8.59 3.56
CA SER A 212 -46.49 -8.19 3.41
C SER A 212 -45.65 -9.33 2.82
N PRO A 213 -44.68 -9.03 1.94
CA PRO A 213 -43.73 -10.02 1.45
C PRO A 213 -42.80 -10.56 2.56
N ASN A 214 -42.72 -9.88 3.70
CA ASN A 214 -41.93 -10.32 4.84
C ASN A 214 -42.76 -11.22 5.77
N ALA A 215 -42.33 -12.48 5.92
CA ALA A 215 -43.04 -13.47 6.71
C ALA A 215 -43.18 -13.10 8.20
N ALA A 216 -42.20 -12.38 8.77
CA ALA A 216 -42.28 -11.94 10.17
C ALA A 216 -43.38 -10.89 10.37
N GLU A 217 -43.46 -9.92 9.46
CA GLU A 217 -44.47 -8.85 9.49
C GLU A 217 -45.87 -9.42 9.24
N GLN A 218 -45.98 -10.34 8.30
CA GLN A 218 -47.24 -11.03 7.99
C GLN A 218 -47.78 -11.77 9.22
N ILE A 219 -46.95 -12.56 9.92
CA ILE A 219 -47.38 -13.32 11.10
C ILE A 219 -47.72 -12.39 12.26
N ALA A 220 -46.91 -11.35 12.51
CA ALA A 220 -47.16 -10.37 13.55
C ALA A 220 -48.47 -9.58 13.30
N ALA A 221 -48.72 -9.15 12.07
CA ALA A 221 -49.96 -8.46 11.70
C ALA A 221 -51.19 -9.38 11.77
N SER A 222 -51.08 -10.63 11.32
CA SER A 222 -52.12 -11.66 11.49
C SER A 222 -52.42 -11.92 12.96
N SER A 223 -51.39 -11.89 13.82
CA SER A 223 -51.56 -11.99 15.27
C SER A 223 -52.33 -10.82 15.86
N LEU A 224 -51.99 -9.60 15.46
CA LEU A 224 -52.73 -8.40 15.87
C LEU A 224 -54.19 -8.39 15.38
N ARG A 225 -54.47 -9.01 14.22
CA ARG A 225 -55.83 -9.19 13.69
C ARG A 225 -56.65 -10.25 14.46
N GLY A 226 -55.98 -11.20 15.11
CA GLY A 226 -56.61 -12.28 15.86
C GLY A 226 -56.93 -13.53 15.04
N ASP A 227 -56.14 -13.82 14.01
CA ASP A 227 -56.30 -15.03 13.19
C ASP A 227 -56.08 -16.31 14.03
N GLN A 228 -56.81 -17.40 13.78
CA GLN A 228 -56.72 -18.62 14.61
C GLN A 228 -55.54 -19.54 14.24
N ASP A 229 -54.93 -19.36 13.07
CA ASP A 229 -53.90 -20.26 12.51
C ASP A 229 -52.44 -19.78 12.72
N ILE A 230 -52.25 -18.77 13.60
CA ILE A 230 -50.94 -18.14 13.85
C ILE A 230 -49.91 -19.17 14.35
N GLU A 231 -50.30 -20.05 15.27
CA GLU A 231 -49.38 -21.05 15.85
C GLU A 231 -48.87 -22.06 14.81
N GLU A 232 -49.70 -22.45 13.85
CA GLU A 232 -49.32 -23.38 12.79
C GLU A 232 -48.42 -22.67 11.77
N ARG A 233 -48.75 -21.43 11.40
CA ARG A 233 -47.91 -20.61 10.50
C ARG A 233 -46.56 -20.29 11.11
N PHE A 234 -46.53 -19.98 12.41
CA PHE A 234 -45.31 -19.73 13.16
C PHE A 234 -44.44 -20.99 13.23
N ALA A 235 -45.02 -22.16 13.54
CA ALA A 235 -44.27 -23.41 13.58
C ALA A 235 -43.59 -23.73 12.23
N LYS A 236 -44.33 -23.58 11.12
CA LYS A 236 -43.77 -23.75 9.77
C LYS A 236 -42.68 -22.74 9.44
N LEU A 237 -42.78 -21.52 9.97
CA LEU A 237 -41.74 -20.51 9.79
C LEU A 237 -40.50 -20.85 10.62
N ALA A 238 -40.67 -21.26 11.88
CA ALA A 238 -39.57 -21.62 12.77
C ALA A 238 -38.73 -22.79 12.22
N GLU A 239 -39.38 -23.80 11.62
CA GLU A 239 -38.70 -24.92 10.96
C GLU A 239 -37.90 -24.50 9.72
N ARG A 240 -38.31 -23.42 9.03
CA ARG A 240 -37.68 -22.98 7.78
C ARG A 240 -36.62 -21.90 7.99
N ASP A 241 -36.88 -20.96 8.90
CA ASP A 241 -36.08 -19.78 9.17
C ASP A 241 -36.30 -19.30 10.61
N THR A 242 -35.40 -19.75 11.49
CA THR A 242 -35.38 -19.46 12.92
C THR A 242 -35.20 -17.97 13.21
N THR A 243 -34.45 -17.23 12.38
CA THR A 243 -34.19 -15.80 12.59
C THR A 243 -35.45 -14.98 12.31
N THR A 244 -36.10 -15.24 11.18
CA THR A 244 -37.36 -14.55 10.83
C THR A 244 -38.47 -14.93 11.80
N ALA A 245 -38.51 -16.18 12.28
CA ALA A 245 -39.42 -16.60 13.35
C ALA A 245 -39.15 -15.88 14.67
N ALA A 246 -37.89 -15.73 15.09
CA ALA A 246 -37.52 -14.98 16.30
C ALA A 246 -37.98 -13.52 16.22
N ARG A 247 -37.81 -12.87 15.06
CA ARG A 247 -38.31 -11.51 14.82
C ARG A 247 -39.84 -11.43 14.87
N ALA A 248 -40.53 -12.41 14.28
CA ALA A 248 -41.99 -12.49 14.35
C ALA A 248 -42.46 -12.59 15.81
N LEU A 249 -41.83 -13.48 16.60
CA LEU A 249 -42.14 -13.66 18.01
C LEU A 249 -41.93 -12.37 18.79
N ARG A 250 -40.79 -11.69 18.59
CA ARG A 250 -40.49 -10.40 19.22
C ARG A 250 -41.59 -9.36 18.94
N HIS A 251 -42.00 -9.19 17.68
CA HIS A 251 -43.07 -8.25 17.35
C HIS A 251 -44.40 -8.62 18.02
N MET A 252 -44.76 -9.90 18.06
CA MET A 252 -45.99 -10.36 18.73
C MET A 252 -45.93 -10.16 20.26
N GLU A 253 -44.77 -10.37 20.89
CA GLU A 253 -44.54 -10.11 22.31
C GLU A 253 -44.65 -8.61 22.63
N GLU A 254 -44.02 -7.75 21.82
CA GLU A 254 -44.07 -6.29 21.98
C GLU A 254 -45.48 -5.72 21.73
N LEU A 255 -46.25 -6.31 20.81
CA LEU A 255 -47.65 -5.93 20.53
C LEU A 255 -48.65 -6.42 21.60
N GLY A 256 -48.24 -7.34 22.47
CA GLY A 256 -49.14 -7.96 23.45
C GLY A 256 -50.31 -8.72 22.79
N SER A 257 -50.12 -9.25 21.58
CA SER A 257 -51.17 -9.94 20.81
C SER A 257 -51.35 -11.41 21.20
N LEU A 258 -50.44 -11.98 22.00
CA LEU A 258 -50.44 -13.36 22.44
C LEU A 258 -50.86 -13.50 23.91
N THR A 259 -51.50 -14.62 24.26
CA THR A 259 -51.64 -15.01 25.67
C THR A 259 -50.32 -15.59 26.21
N SER A 260 -50.14 -15.59 27.52
CA SER A 260 -48.92 -16.16 28.14
C SER A 260 -48.69 -17.63 27.76
N GLU A 261 -49.77 -18.43 27.64
CA GLU A 261 -49.69 -19.84 27.21
C GLU A 261 -49.23 -19.96 25.75
N GLN A 262 -49.71 -19.09 24.85
CA GLN A 262 -49.32 -19.11 23.44
C GLN A 262 -47.88 -18.64 23.25
N GLN A 263 -47.45 -17.64 24.01
CA GLN A 263 -46.08 -17.13 24.01
C GLN A 263 -45.08 -18.21 24.43
N GLU A 264 -45.37 -18.95 25.50
CA GLU A 264 -44.53 -20.07 25.95
C GLU A 264 -44.50 -21.20 24.92
N ALA A 265 -45.64 -21.59 24.34
CA ALA A 265 -45.71 -22.64 23.33
C ALA A 265 -44.95 -22.29 22.04
N MET A 266 -45.05 -21.05 21.56
CA MET A 266 -44.29 -20.58 20.39
C MET A 266 -42.80 -20.43 20.70
N SER A 267 -42.44 -19.94 21.88
CA SER A 267 -41.05 -19.87 22.33
C SER A 267 -40.41 -21.26 22.36
N GLN A 268 -41.09 -22.27 22.91
CA GLN A 268 -40.58 -23.64 22.95
C GLN A 268 -40.37 -24.20 21.54
N LYS A 269 -41.36 -24.05 20.65
CA LYS A 269 -41.24 -24.50 19.25
C LYS A 269 -40.07 -23.85 18.52
N LEU A 270 -39.82 -22.57 18.78
CA LEU A 270 -38.68 -21.85 18.22
C LEU A 270 -37.36 -22.42 18.76
N GLN A 271 -37.26 -22.66 20.07
CA GLN A 271 -36.07 -23.25 20.68
C GLN A 271 -35.77 -24.67 20.18
N ASP A 272 -36.82 -25.47 19.95
CA ASP A 272 -36.69 -26.83 19.41
C ASP A 272 -36.18 -26.85 17.96
N ALA A 273 -36.39 -25.75 17.21
CA ALA A 273 -35.94 -25.58 15.82
C ALA A 273 -34.53 -25.01 15.69
N ILE A 274 -33.88 -24.60 16.79
CA ILE A 274 -32.49 -24.11 16.78
C ILE A 274 -31.55 -25.32 16.64
N ASP A 275 -30.69 -25.32 15.62
CA ASP A 275 -29.81 -26.45 15.34
C ASP A 275 -28.36 -26.22 15.78
N ASN A 276 -27.89 -24.97 15.73
CA ASN A 276 -26.48 -24.65 15.91
C ASN A 276 -26.24 -23.30 16.62
N LEU A 277 -24.96 -23.01 16.90
CA LEU A 277 -24.56 -21.80 17.62
C LEU A 277 -24.86 -20.49 16.86
N SER A 278 -24.88 -20.51 15.51
CA SER A 278 -25.29 -19.34 14.71
C SER A 278 -26.76 -19.02 14.95
N ASP A 279 -27.62 -20.03 14.89
CA ASP A 279 -29.05 -19.89 15.12
C ASP A 279 -29.34 -19.40 16.55
N ALA A 280 -28.61 -19.94 17.54
CA ALA A 280 -28.68 -19.48 18.92
C ALA A 280 -28.27 -18.00 19.08
N ALA A 281 -27.26 -17.55 18.33
CA ALA A 281 -26.82 -16.16 18.33
C ALA A 281 -27.82 -15.22 17.65
N ASP A 282 -28.44 -15.63 16.56
CA ASP A 282 -29.50 -14.86 15.90
C ASP A 282 -30.78 -14.81 16.76
N TYR A 283 -31.15 -15.93 17.41
CA TYR A 283 -32.21 -15.97 18.42
C TYR A 283 -31.94 -14.94 19.55
N ALA A 284 -30.73 -14.96 20.10
CA ALA A 284 -30.32 -14.05 21.17
C ALA A 284 -30.38 -12.58 20.72
N ARG A 285 -29.95 -12.28 19.48
CA ARG A 285 -30.00 -10.92 18.92
C ARG A 285 -31.41 -10.39 18.77
N GLU A 286 -32.34 -11.21 18.27
CA GLU A 286 -33.70 -10.75 18.00
C GLU A 286 -34.53 -10.66 19.29
N LEU A 287 -34.39 -11.60 20.24
CA LEU A 287 -35.22 -11.67 21.45
C LEU A 287 -34.57 -11.10 22.73
N GLY A 288 -33.27 -10.81 22.71
CA GLY A 288 -32.56 -10.30 23.89
C GLY A 288 -32.40 -11.31 25.04
N ARG A 289 -32.63 -12.60 24.78
CA ARG A 289 -32.46 -13.71 25.73
C ARG A 289 -31.82 -14.92 25.05
N VAL A 290 -31.11 -15.76 25.80
CA VAL A 290 -30.50 -17.00 25.28
C VAL A 290 -31.50 -18.16 25.25
N PRO A 291 -31.32 -19.16 24.36
CA PRO A 291 -32.15 -20.37 24.37
C PRO A 291 -31.71 -21.33 25.50
N ASP A 292 -32.63 -22.16 26.00
CA ASP A 292 -32.36 -23.03 27.16
C ASP A 292 -31.33 -24.13 26.87
N ASN A 293 -31.18 -24.50 25.60
CA ASN A 293 -30.26 -25.52 25.09
C ASN A 293 -28.91 -24.95 24.62
N LEU A 294 -28.53 -23.72 25.03
CA LEU A 294 -27.28 -23.07 24.61
C LEU A 294 -26.03 -23.93 24.86
N ASP A 295 -25.94 -24.60 26.02
CA ASP A 295 -24.79 -25.45 26.37
C ASP A 295 -24.54 -26.56 25.35
N LYS A 296 -25.61 -27.13 24.78
CA LYS A 296 -25.49 -28.16 23.74
C LYS A 296 -24.80 -27.60 22.50
N PHE A 297 -25.18 -26.40 22.06
CA PHE A 297 -24.60 -25.76 20.89
C PHE A 297 -23.16 -25.31 21.14
N THR A 298 -22.83 -24.87 22.35
CA THR A 298 -21.47 -24.57 22.78
C THR A 298 -20.58 -25.82 22.70
N ASN A 299 -21.08 -26.98 23.15
CA ASN A 299 -20.37 -28.25 23.11
C ASN A 299 -20.16 -28.79 21.68
N ASP A 300 -21.13 -28.58 20.78
CA ASP A 300 -21.03 -29.01 19.38
C ASP A 300 -20.27 -28.00 18.48
N ALA A 301 -20.03 -26.77 18.95
CA ALA A 301 -19.37 -25.72 18.18
C ALA A 301 -18.01 -26.12 17.59
N PRO A 302 -17.09 -26.80 18.31
CA PRO A 302 -15.80 -27.23 17.75
C PRO A 302 -15.92 -28.23 16.59
N ARG A 303 -17.08 -28.88 16.43
CA ARG A 303 -17.35 -29.82 15.32
C ARG A 303 -18.00 -29.15 14.11
N GLN A 304 -18.52 -27.93 14.26
CA GLN A 304 -19.31 -27.26 13.22
C GLN A 304 -18.65 -25.99 12.69
N PHE A 305 -17.99 -25.21 13.55
CA PHE A 305 -17.44 -23.89 13.19
C PHE A 305 -15.92 -23.81 13.33
N SER A 306 -15.34 -22.72 12.82
CA SER A 306 -13.98 -22.29 13.17
C SER A 306 -14.01 -21.51 14.48
N LEU A 307 -12.87 -21.38 15.18
CA LEU A 307 -12.81 -20.61 16.42
C LEU A 307 -13.21 -19.14 16.19
N SER A 308 -12.83 -18.53 15.06
CA SER A 308 -13.20 -17.15 14.72
C SER A 308 -14.71 -16.98 14.53
N ASP A 309 -15.37 -17.93 13.86
CA ASP A 309 -16.81 -17.85 13.64
C ASP A 309 -17.56 -18.06 14.95
N ALA A 310 -17.15 -19.06 15.75
CA ALA A 310 -17.72 -19.32 17.07
C ALA A 310 -17.55 -18.11 18.02
N ALA A 311 -16.40 -17.45 17.98
CA ALA A 311 -16.15 -16.23 18.75
C ALA A 311 -17.03 -15.06 18.28
N ALA A 312 -17.27 -14.92 16.97
CA ALA A 312 -18.19 -13.92 16.44
C ALA A 312 -19.64 -14.17 16.90
N PHE A 313 -20.07 -15.44 16.96
CA PHE A 313 -21.38 -15.80 17.51
C PHE A 313 -21.47 -15.54 19.02
N ALA A 314 -20.43 -15.88 19.78
CA ALA A 314 -20.34 -15.55 21.20
C ALA A 314 -20.43 -14.05 21.46
N GLN A 315 -19.74 -13.23 20.64
CA GLN A 315 -19.80 -11.78 20.75
C GLN A 315 -21.21 -11.26 20.45
N LYS A 316 -21.91 -11.78 19.43
CA LYS A 316 -23.31 -11.45 19.16
C LYS A 316 -24.23 -11.76 20.34
N ILE A 317 -24.06 -12.93 20.98
CA ILE A 317 -24.84 -13.33 22.15
C ILE A 317 -24.57 -12.38 23.33
N LYS A 318 -23.30 -12.03 23.54
CA LYS A 318 -22.88 -11.09 24.59
C LYS A 318 -23.44 -9.69 24.37
N ASP A 319 -23.38 -9.17 23.15
CA ASP A 319 -23.89 -7.84 22.83
C ASP A 319 -25.41 -7.76 23.01
N ALA A 320 -26.12 -8.87 22.80
CA ALA A 320 -27.58 -8.92 22.92
C ALA A 320 -28.08 -9.20 24.35
N THR A 321 -27.39 -10.08 25.10
CA THR A 321 -27.88 -10.62 26.38
C THR A 321 -26.99 -10.27 27.59
N GLY A 322 -25.77 -9.81 27.34
CA GLY A 322 -24.73 -9.59 28.35
C GLY A 322 -23.99 -10.86 28.79
N MET A 323 -24.39 -12.06 28.33
CA MET A 323 -23.77 -13.33 28.68
C MET A 323 -22.51 -13.59 27.84
N ASP A 324 -21.37 -13.84 28.47
CA ASP A 324 -20.11 -14.17 27.77
C ASP A 324 -19.85 -15.68 27.83
N ILE A 325 -19.98 -16.35 26.68
CA ILE A 325 -19.75 -17.80 26.54
C ILE A 325 -18.36 -18.13 25.97
N MET A 326 -17.49 -17.14 25.81
CA MET A 326 -16.20 -17.35 25.15
C MET A 326 -15.27 -18.29 25.91
N ASP A 327 -15.29 -18.22 27.25
CA ASP A 327 -14.47 -19.09 28.09
C ASP A 327 -14.91 -20.56 27.98
N ASP A 328 -16.22 -20.80 27.96
CA ASP A 328 -16.81 -22.14 27.76
C ASP A 328 -16.48 -22.67 26.37
N LEU A 329 -16.56 -21.83 25.32
CA LEU A 329 -16.14 -22.22 23.98
C LEU A 329 -14.66 -22.62 23.94
N LEU A 330 -13.77 -21.82 24.53
CA LEU A 330 -12.34 -22.14 24.58
C LEU A 330 -12.07 -23.47 25.33
N GLU A 331 -12.85 -23.76 26.37
CA GLU A 331 -12.80 -25.06 27.04
C GLU A 331 -13.16 -26.21 26.10
N GLN A 332 -14.27 -26.10 25.37
CA GLN A 332 -14.73 -27.14 24.44
C GLN A 332 -13.74 -27.37 23.29
N TYR A 333 -13.15 -26.29 22.76
CA TYR A 333 -12.10 -26.39 21.73
C TYR A 333 -10.83 -27.06 22.25
N ASP A 334 -10.44 -26.85 23.52
CA ASP A 334 -9.28 -27.53 24.14
C ASP A 334 -9.56 -29.01 24.41
N GLN A 335 -10.75 -29.34 24.92
CA GLN A 335 -11.14 -30.74 25.19
C GLN A 335 -11.23 -31.58 23.91
N LEU A 336 -11.76 -31.02 22.82
CA LEU A 336 -11.94 -31.72 21.55
C LEU A 336 -10.76 -31.52 20.57
N PHE A 337 -9.66 -30.90 20.99
CA PHE A 337 -8.50 -30.59 20.14
C PHE A 337 -7.97 -31.82 19.39
N ASP A 338 -7.71 -32.90 20.12
CA ASP A 338 -7.15 -34.15 19.58
C ASP A 338 -8.19 -34.96 18.78
N SER A 339 -9.49 -34.70 19.00
CA SER A 339 -10.60 -35.41 18.37
C SER A 339 -11.08 -34.80 17.04
N GLY A 340 -10.46 -33.71 16.58
CA GLY A 340 -10.75 -33.08 15.29
C GLY A 340 -10.81 -31.55 15.31
N ALA A 341 -10.87 -30.91 16.49
CA ALA A 341 -10.93 -29.45 16.58
C ALA A 341 -9.61 -28.77 16.17
N SER A 342 -8.47 -29.49 16.18
CA SER A 342 -7.18 -29.00 15.69
C SER A 342 -7.19 -28.48 14.24
N ASN A 343 -8.09 -28.99 13.38
CA ASN A 343 -8.24 -28.51 12.00
C ASN A 343 -9.05 -27.20 11.89
N ARG A 344 -9.62 -26.73 13.00
CA ARG A 344 -10.57 -25.60 13.07
C ARG A 344 -10.08 -24.47 13.98
N VAL A 345 -8.88 -24.63 14.55
CA VAL A 345 -8.18 -23.64 15.36
C VAL A 345 -6.82 -23.38 14.74
N ASP A 346 -6.51 -22.12 14.48
CA ASP A 346 -5.16 -21.70 14.10
C ASP A 346 -4.60 -20.62 15.05
N ILE A 347 -3.30 -20.35 14.91
CA ILE A 347 -2.59 -19.38 15.76
C ILE A 347 -3.14 -17.95 15.60
N ARG A 348 -3.63 -17.60 14.41
CA ARG A 348 -4.17 -16.28 14.13
C ARG A 348 -5.51 -16.09 14.84
N GLN A 349 -6.39 -17.09 14.74
CA GLN A 349 -7.68 -17.12 15.42
C GLN A 349 -7.51 -17.02 16.94
N LEU A 350 -6.52 -17.70 17.53
CA LEU A 350 -6.22 -17.57 18.95
C LEU A 350 -5.65 -16.20 19.33
N ALA A 351 -4.84 -15.57 18.46
CA ALA A 351 -4.32 -14.25 18.71
C ALA A 351 -5.41 -13.17 18.66
N GLU A 352 -6.34 -13.27 17.69
CA GLU A 352 -7.49 -12.37 17.55
C GLU A 352 -8.47 -12.51 18.72
N ASN A 353 -8.60 -13.72 19.28
CA ASN A 353 -9.52 -14.03 20.38
C ASN A 353 -8.79 -14.33 21.71
N ALA A 354 -7.73 -13.59 22.00
CA ALA A 354 -6.89 -13.83 23.16
C ALA A 354 -7.65 -13.59 24.49
N ARG A 355 -7.56 -14.57 25.39
CA ARG A 355 -8.12 -14.54 26.74
C ARG A 355 -7.08 -15.04 27.73
N ALA A 356 -7.03 -14.41 28.90
CA ALA A 356 -6.15 -14.79 29.99
C ALA A 356 -6.73 -15.99 30.77
N ASN A 357 -6.90 -17.13 30.11
CA ASN A 357 -7.40 -18.36 30.71
C ASN A 357 -6.48 -19.56 30.40
N THR A 358 -6.62 -20.64 31.17
CA THR A 358 -5.77 -21.83 31.06
C THR A 358 -5.99 -22.59 29.76
N ASN A 359 -7.22 -22.58 29.24
CA ASN A 359 -7.62 -23.32 28.05
C ASN A 359 -6.99 -22.70 26.79
N TRP A 360 -6.97 -21.36 26.70
CA TRP A 360 -6.27 -20.63 25.63
C TRP A 360 -4.76 -20.92 25.65
N GLN A 361 -4.14 -20.93 26.83
CA GLN A 361 -2.71 -21.25 26.96
C GLN A 361 -2.41 -22.71 26.55
N SER A 362 -3.28 -23.65 26.91
CA SER A 362 -3.20 -25.06 26.50
C SER A 362 -3.29 -25.17 24.97
N LEU A 363 -4.32 -24.59 24.36
CA LEU A 363 -4.53 -24.57 22.91
C LEU A 363 -3.34 -23.98 22.16
N LEU A 364 -2.82 -22.84 22.60
CA LEU A 364 -1.63 -22.22 22.00
C LEU A 364 -0.42 -23.15 22.11
N SER A 365 -0.20 -23.75 23.28
CA SER A 365 0.94 -24.66 23.49
C SER A 365 0.84 -25.91 22.62
N ARG A 366 -0.36 -26.50 22.50
CA ARG A 366 -0.62 -27.68 21.66
C ARG A 366 -0.46 -27.38 20.18
N LEU A 367 -0.94 -26.23 19.69
CA LEU A 367 -0.74 -25.82 18.30
C LEU A 367 0.72 -25.59 17.96
N ILE A 368 1.48 -24.94 18.85
CA ILE A 368 2.91 -24.74 18.66
C ILE A 368 3.64 -26.08 18.62
N GLN A 369 3.29 -27.01 19.52
CA GLN A 369 3.85 -28.35 19.53
C GLN A 369 3.51 -29.11 18.23
N SER A 370 2.25 -29.06 17.78
CA SER A 370 1.81 -29.66 16.51
C SER A 370 2.54 -29.05 15.30
N LEU A 371 2.76 -27.73 15.27
CA LEU A 371 3.56 -27.08 14.21
C LEU A 371 5.00 -27.56 14.21
N ILE A 372 5.63 -27.68 15.39
CA ILE A 372 6.99 -28.19 15.54
C ILE A 372 7.09 -29.64 15.04
N GLU A 373 6.14 -30.50 15.40
CA GLU A 373 6.07 -31.90 14.94
C GLU A 373 5.81 -32.00 13.44
N SER A 374 4.91 -31.18 12.91
CA SER A 374 4.62 -31.13 11.47
C SER A 374 5.84 -30.72 10.64
N ALA A 375 6.75 -29.91 11.22
CA ALA A 375 7.97 -29.48 10.56
C ALA A 375 8.87 -30.66 10.21
N ASP A 376 8.90 -31.72 11.03
CA ASP A 376 9.76 -32.90 10.83
C ASP A 376 9.38 -33.71 9.58
N SER A 377 8.14 -33.59 9.12
CA SER A 377 7.67 -34.22 7.88
C SER A 377 7.97 -33.42 6.61
N ARG A 378 8.53 -32.20 6.72
CA ARG A 378 8.78 -31.30 5.59
C ARG A 378 10.23 -31.38 5.10
N SER A 379 10.46 -30.97 3.86
CA SER A 379 11.79 -30.95 3.24
C SER A 379 12.77 -29.96 3.89
N SER A 380 12.27 -28.88 4.49
CA SER A 380 13.07 -27.84 5.16
C SER A 380 12.44 -27.44 6.51
N PRO A 381 12.62 -28.26 7.56
CA PRO A 381 11.93 -28.05 8.85
C PRO A 381 12.26 -26.69 9.50
N SER A 382 13.54 -26.29 9.53
CA SER A 382 13.98 -25.04 10.16
C SER A 382 13.48 -23.80 9.41
N ASP A 383 13.49 -23.79 8.07
CA ASP A 383 12.99 -22.65 7.28
C ASP A 383 11.47 -22.49 7.36
N PHE A 384 10.73 -23.61 7.43
CA PHE A 384 9.30 -23.58 7.70
C PHE A 384 8.99 -22.89 9.03
N LEU A 385 9.68 -23.26 10.11
CA LEU A 385 9.48 -22.65 11.43
C LEU A 385 9.91 -21.18 11.47
N ARG A 386 10.99 -20.79 10.77
CA ARG A 386 11.38 -19.38 10.60
C ARG A 386 10.30 -18.55 9.90
N SER A 387 9.68 -19.11 8.86
CA SER A 387 8.57 -18.47 8.15
C SER A 387 7.37 -18.29 9.08
N ALA A 388 7.02 -19.33 9.85
CA ALA A 388 5.94 -19.26 10.84
C ALA A 388 6.19 -18.18 11.91
N LEU A 389 7.41 -18.07 12.46
CA LEU A 389 7.77 -16.97 13.38
C LEU A 389 7.58 -15.59 12.76
N SER A 390 7.99 -15.44 11.50
CA SER A 390 7.91 -14.16 10.79
C SER A 390 6.45 -13.75 10.58
N GLN A 391 5.58 -14.70 10.24
CA GLN A 391 4.14 -14.47 10.09
C GLN A 391 3.49 -14.09 11.44
N ASN A 392 3.85 -14.81 12.50
CA ASN A 392 3.28 -14.63 13.84
C ASN A 392 3.76 -13.38 14.58
N GLN A 393 4.85 -12.74 14.13
CA GLN A 393 5.37 -11.51 14.75
C GLN A 393 4.34 -10.37 14.72
N SER A 394 3.60 -10.25 13.61
CA SER A 394 2.56 -9.22 13.44
C SER A 394 1.40 -9.41 14.42
N LEU A 395 1.07 -10.66 14.76
CA LEU A 395 -0.07 -11.02 15.59
C LEU A 395 0.09 -10.62 17.05
N ARG A 396 1.33 -10.43 17.52
CA ARG A 396 1.62 -9.93 18.88
C ARG A 396 0.95 -8.57 19.15
N GLN A 397 0.72 -7.76 18.12
CA GLN A 397 0.08 -6.44 18.25
C GLN A 397 -1.42 -6.53 18.60
N HIS A 398 -2.07 -7.67 18.36
CA HIS A 398 -3.49 -7.90 18.67
C HIS A 398 -3.73 -8.32 20.12
N LEU A 399 -2.68 -8.67 20.84
CA LEU A 399 -2.76 -9.02 22.26
C LEU A 399 -2.82 -7.73 23.09
N SER A 400 -3.82 -7.61 23.96
CA SER A 400 -4.01 -6.43 24.82
C SER A 400 -3.53 -6.66 26.26
N ASP A 401 -3.59 -7.90 26.75
CA ASP A 401 -3.23 -8.23 28.13
C ASP A 401 -1.78 -8.69 28.27
N LYS A 402 -1.10 -8.18 29.31
CA LYS A 402 0.31 -8.48 29.62
C LYS A 402 0.54 -9.98 29.88
N THR A 403 -0.42 -10.67 30.48
CA THR A 403 -0.29 -12.11 30.75
C THR A 403 -0.31 -12.93 29.45
N THR A 404 -1.25 -12.62 28.54
CA THR A 404 -1.33 -13.25 27.21
C THR A 404 -0.11 -12.95 26.35
N MET A 405 0.46 -11.73 26.43
CA MET A 405 1.71 -11.39 25.75
C MET A 405 2.89 -12.24 26.25
N GLN A 406 3.02 -12.44 27.57
CA GLN A 406 4.08 -13.27 28.14
C GLN A 406 3.96 -14.74 27.73
N GLN A 407 2.73 -15.28 27.74
CA GLN A 407 2.45 -16.64 27.30
C GLN A 407 2.74 -16.80 25.80
N TRP A 408 2.38 -15.81 24.99
CA TRP A 408 2.70 -15.75 23.57
C TRP A 408 4.20 -15.73 23.31
N ASP A 409 4.94 -14.85 23.99
CA ASP A 409 6.40 -14.76 23.84
C ASP A 409 7.08 -16.06 24.26
N SER A 410 6.61 -16.71 25.32
CA SER A 410 7.09 -18.04 25.73
C SER A 410 6.82 -19.11 24.65
N ALA A 411 5.64 -19.09 24.05
CA ALA A 411 5.26 -19.99 22.97
C ALA A 411 6.08 -19.75 21.69
N MET A 412 6.32 -18.49 21.31
CA MET A 412 7.18 -18.11 20.19
C MET A 412 8.65 -18.47 20.45
N SER A 413 9.14 -18.34 21.69
CA SER A 413 10.47 -18.80 22.09
C SER A 413 10.63 -20.31 21.93
N LYS A 414 9.60 -21.12 22.24
CA LYS A 414 9.63 -22.57 21.96
C LYS A 414 9.68 -22.88 20.47
N LEU A 415 8.99 -22.10 19.66
CA LEU A 415 9.01 -22.27 18.19
C LEU A 415 10.37 -21.84 17.60
N ALA A 416 11.02 -20.82 18.18
CA ALA A 416 12.40 -20.44 17.90
C ALA A 416 13.39 -21.57 18.24
N ASP A 417 13.26 -22.17 19.42
CA ASP A 417 14.07 -23.33 19.82
C ASP A 417 13.88 -24.50 18.86
N GLY A 418 12.64 -24.81 18.49
CA GLY A 418 12.32 -25.83 17.51
C GLY A 418 12.98 -25.59 16.14
N ALA A 419 13.06 -24.33 15.69
CA ALA A 419 13.71 -23.95 14.44
C ALA A 419 15.24 -24.14 14.51
N VAL A 420 15.85 -23.77 15.64
CA VAL A 420 17.29 -23.90 15.90
C VAL A 420 17.71 -25.37 15.95
N GLU A 421 17.00 -26.21 16.70
CA GLU A 421 17.31 -27.63 16.88
C GLU A 421 17.22 -28.46 15.59
N ARG A 422 16.41 -28.00 14.63
CA ARG A 422 16.20 -28.63 13.32
C ARG A 422 17.06 -28.02 12.20
N SER A 423 18.05 -27.20 12.55
CA SER A 423 18.98 -26.63 11.57
C SER A 423 19.87 -27.74 10.97
N PRO A 424 19.94 -27.88 9.63
CA PRO A 424 20.66 -28.98 8.98
C PRO A 424 22.18 -28.80 8.94
N THR A 425 22.69 -27.56 8.98
CA THR A 425 24.12 -27.26 8.84
C THR A 425 24.56 -26.15 9.79
N LYS A 426 25.87 -26.06 10.07
CA LYS A 426 26.45 -24.99 10.90
C LYS A 426 26.09 -23.59 10.38
N GLN A 427 26.15 -23.40 9.06
CA GLN A 427 25.81 -22.12 8.43
C GLN A 427 24.32 -21.82 8.55
N HIS A 428 23.46 -22.83 8.38
CA HIS A 428 22.02 -22.68 8.54
C HIS A 428 21.65 -22.34 9.99
N LEU A 429 22.27 -23.00 10.97
CA LEU A 429 22.11 -22.66 12.40
C LEU A 429 22.48 -21.19 12.69
N ARG A 430 23.62 -20.71 12.17
CA ARG A 430 24.04 -19.30 12.32
C ARG A 430 23.02 -18.34 11.71
N GLN A 431 22.49 -18.66 10.53
CA GLN A 431 21.46 -17.87 9.87
C GLN A 431 20.13 -17.87 10.63
N THR A 432 19.72 -19.03 11.15
CA THR A 432 18.49 -19.21 11.93
C THR A 432 18.54 -18.42 13.23
N VAL A 433 19.61 -18.54 14.02
CA VAL A 433 19.79 -17.74 15.25
C VAL A 433 19.74 -16.25 14.94
N LYS A 434 20.49 -15.78 13.93
CA LYS A 434 20.50 -14.37 13.51
C LYS A 434 19.12 -13.88 13.06
N HIS A 435 18.38 -14.70 12.31
CA HIS A 435 17.04 -14.38 11.82
C HIS A 435 16.07 -14.23 12.98
N VAL A 436 16.06 -15.20 13.88
CA VAL A 436 15.09 -15.27 14.99
C VAL A 436 15.37 -14.20 16.05
N SER A 437 16.64 -13.91 16.35
CA SER A 437 17.03 -12.77 17.19
C SER A 437 16.62 -11.42 16.61
N ARG A 438 16.70 -11.22 15.28
CA ARG A 438 16.22 -9.99 14.61
C ARG A 438 14.71 -9.79 14.76
N LEU A 439 13.94 -10.88 14.88
CA LEU A 439 12.50 -10.82 15.12
C LEU A 439 12.15 -10.53 16.59
N GLY A 440 13.15 -10.39 17.46
CA GLY A 440 12.98 -10.14 18.90
C GLY A 440 12.64 -11.38 19.72
N GLN A 441 12.73 -12.58 19.12
CA GLN A 441 12.48 -13.86 19.78
C GLN A 441 13.83 -14.57 19.92
N ALA A 442 14.52 -14.40 21.04
CA ALA A 442 15.83 -15.02 21.22
C ALA A 442 15.67 -16.52 21.56
N PRO A 443 16.27 -17.45 20.80
CA PRO A 443 16.26 -18.86 21.16
C PRO A 443 17.07 -19.10 22.43
N SER A 444 16.73 -20.15 23.17
CA SER A 444 17.39 -20.50 24.42
C SER A 444 18.84 -20.93 24.18
N ALA A 445 19.72 -20.58 25.13
CA ALA A 445 21.12 -20.96 25.07
C ALA A 445 21.31 -22.49 25.01
N ASP A 446 20.43 -23.24 25.67
CA ASP A 446 20.46 -24.70 25.66
C ASP A 446 20.09 -25.28 24.28
N ALA A 447 19.10 -24.71 23.59
CA ALA A 447 18.76 -25.13 22.22
C ALA A 447 19.92 -24.88 21.25
N ILE A 448 20.58 -23.72 21.33
CA ILE A 448 21.77 -23.40 20.52
C ILE A 448 22.91 -24.38 20.83
N ARG A 449 23.17 -24.69 22.11
CA ARG A 449 24.21 -25.65 22.52
C ARG A 449 23.92 -27.06 22.00
N ARG A 450 22.68 -27.53 22.11
CA ARG A 450 22.27 -28.85 21.59
C ARG A 450 22.45 -28.93 20.07
N ALA A 451 21.96 -27.93 19.34
CA ALA A 451 22.07 -27.88 17.89
C ALA A 451 23.53 -27.75 17.42
N GLY A 452 24.31 -26.86 18.05
CA GLY A 452 25.72 -26.64 17.73
C GLY A 452 26.57 -27.87 17.97
N SER A 453 26.40 -28.55 19.11
CA SER A 453 27.08 -29.81 19.42
C SER A 453 26.72 -30.92 18.43
N LYS A 454 25.43 -31.06 18.07
CA LYS A 454 24.97 -32.03 17.04
C LYS A 454 25.62 -31.79 15.67
N LEU A 455 25.88 -30.54 15.33
CA LEU A 455 26.50 -30.13 14.06
C LEU A 455 28.04 -30.07 14.12
N GLY A 456 28.65 -30.50 15.24
CA GLY A 456 30.11 -30.52 15.43
C GLY A 456 30.74 -29.14 15.48
N MET A 457 30.02 -28.12 15.94
CA MET A 457 30.58 -26.79 16.23
C MET A 457 31.45 -26.87 17.49
N ASN A 458 32.57 -26.15 17.50
CA ASN A 458 33.40 -26.09 18.70
C ASN A 458 32.76 -25.15 19.76
N GLU A 459 33.24 -25.21 21.00
CA GLU A 459 32.67 -24.43 22.10
C GLU A 459 32.76 -22.91 21.84
N GLU A 460 33.80 -22.45 21.15
CA GLU A 460 33.97 -21.05 20.76
C GLU A 460 32.92 -20.59 19.74
N GLU A 461 32.65 -21.40 18.71
CA GLU A 461 31.63 -21.17 17.69
C GLU A 461 30.20 -21.19 18.27
N ILE A 462 29.97 -22.01 19.30
CA ILE A 462 28.69 -22.07 20.01
C ILE A 462 28.54 -20.84 20.91
N LEU A 463 29.59 -20.43 21.61
CA LEU A 463 29.59 -19.22 22.43
C LEU A 463 29.45 -17.95 21.59
N GLU A 464 30.04 -17.90 20.38
CA GLU A 464 29.82 -16.83 19.40
C GLU A 464 28.33 -16.63 19.09
N LEU A 465 27.55 -17.72 19.01
CA LEU A 465 26.11 -17.68 18.75
C LEU A 465 25.28 -17.26 19.96
N ILE A 466 25.78 -17.52 21.17
CA ILE A 466 25.09 -17.22 22.42
C ILE A 466 25.39 -15.79 22.87
N ASN A 467 26.62 -15.29 22.65
CA ASN A 467 27.02 -13.94 23.03
C ASN A 467 28.32 -13.47 22.31
N PRO A 468 28.27 -12.53 21.35
CA PRO A 468 29.47 -11.95 20.74
C PRO A 468 30.19 -11.05 21.75
N SER A 469 31.15 -11.61 22.50
CA SER A 469 31.86 -10.88 23.54
C SER A 469 33.21 -10.33 23.08
N PHE A 470 33.67 -9.24 23.71
CA PHE A 470 34.98 -8.63 23.50
C PHE A 470 36.14 -9.63 23.52
N GLU A 471 36.15 -10.59 24.45
CA GLU A 471 37.23 -11.57 24.59
C GLU A 471 37.30 -12.56 23.41
N VAL A 472 36.15 -12.88 22.80
CA VAL A 472 36.12 -13.74 21.60
C VAL A 472 36.76 -13.01 20.41
N ILE A 473 36.35 -11.76 20.17
CA ILE A 473 36.90 -10.93 19.08
C ILE A 473 38.41 -10.74 19.26
N LYS A 474 38.84 -10.46 20.49
CA LYS A 474 40.25 -10.30 20.85
C LYS A 474 41.06 -11.56 20.54
N LYS A 475 40.58 -12.75 20.92
CA LYS A 475 41.25 -14.03 20.60
C LYS A 475 41.34 -14.27 19.10
N LEU A 476 40.31 -13.94 18.33
CA LEU A 476 40.31 -14.09 16.88
C LEU A 476 41.34 -13.19 16.18
N ILE A 477 41.51 -11.95 16.64
CA ILE A 477 42.55 -11.07 16.12
C ILE A 477 43.95 -11.62 16.49
N GLN A 478 44.12 -12.10 17.72
CA GLN A 478 45.38 -12.68 18.19
C GLN A 478 45.75 -13.99 17.47
N SER A 479 44.76 -14.78 17.04
CA SER A 479 45.00 -15.98 16.24
C SER A 479 45.30 -15.67 14.76
N GLY A 480 45.28 -14.39 14.37
CA GLY A 480 45.62 -13.95 13.03
C GLY A 480 44.49 -14.10 12.01
N LEU A 481 43.21 -14.12 12.45
CA LEU A 481 42.08 -14.17 11.53
C LEU A 481 42.05 -12.90 10.65
N ASP A 482 42.29 -13.05 9.35
CA ASP A 482 42.30 -11.96 8.36
C ASP A 482 41.00 -11.94 7.53
N ASP A 483 39.86 -11.81 8.21
CA ASP A 483 38.53 -11.75 7.59
C ASP A 483 37.79 -10.50 8.07
N PHE A 484 37.77 -9.47 7.23
CA PHE A 484 37.13 -8.18 7.52
C PHE A 484 35.63 -8.35 7.83
N GLU A 485 34.88 -9.06 6.99
CA GLU A 485 33.43 -9.17 7.13
C GLU A 485 33.07 -9.88 8.43
N ARG A 486 33.79 -10.96 8.75
CA ARG A 486 33.56 -11.70 10.00
C ARG A 486 33.87 -10.84 11.23
N LEU A 487 34.99 -10.13 11.24
CA LEU A 487 35.37 -9.27 12.37
C LEU A 487 34.46 -8.06 12.52
N HIS A 488 34.10 -7.38 11.42
CA HIS A 488 33.20 -6.24 11.45
C HIS A 488 31.81 -6.63 11.98
N ASN A 489 31.24 -7.75 11.50
CA ASN A 489 29.94 -8.23 11.98
C ASN A 489 29.94 -8.56 13.49
N LEU A 490 31.03 -9.15 14.00
CA LEU A 490 31.16 -9.45 15.43
C LEU A 490 31.30 -8.16 16.25
N MET A 491 32.14 -7.21 15.81
CA MET A 491 32.32 -5.92 16.50
C MET A 491 31.04 -5.08 16.53
N SER A 492 30.32 -5.02 15.41
CA SER A 492 29.07 -4.26 15.29
C SER A 492 27.94 -4.83 16.17
N SER A 493 27.92 -6.16 16.37
CA SER A 493 26.90 -6.83 17.19
C SER A 493 27.24 -6.90 18.69
N ALA A 494 28.51 -6.76 19.05
CA ALA A 494 29.00 -6.89 20.43
C ALA A 494 28.77 -5.66 21.31
N GLY A 495 28.35 -4.51 20.75
CA GLY A 495 28.11 -3.28 21.52
C GLY A 495 29.34 -2.78 22.28
N LEU A 496 30.52 -2.89 21.67
CA LEU A 496 31.81 -2.60 22.30
C LEU A 496 31.95 -1.11 22.65
N ASN A 497 32.57 -0.83 23.80
CA ASN A 497 32.92 0.54 24.16
C ASN A 497 34.21 1.01 23.46
N ARG A 498 34.45 2.33 23.45
CA ARG A 498 35.61 2.94 22.78
C ARG A 498 36.96 2.41 23.26
N GLN A 499 37.09 2.11 24.56
CA GLN A 499 38.33 1.57 25.13
C GLN A 499 38.60 0.15 24.65
N GLN A 500 37.56 -0.68 24.56
CA GLN A 500 37.62 -2.02 24.00
C GLN A 500 37.99 -1.98 22.51
N LEU A 501 37.37 -1.10 21.72
CA LEU A 501 37.73 -0.91 20.31
C LEU A 501 39.17 -0.44 20.14
N GLN A 502 39.65 0.48 20.98
CA GLN A 502 41.04 0.94 20.96
C GLN A 502 42.01 -0.20 21.30
N GLN A 503 41.66 -1.05 22.26
CA GLN A 503 42.45 -2.23 22.60
C GLN A 503 42.49 -3.24 21.44
N LEU A 504 41.36 -3.52 20.79
CA LEU A 504 41.33 -4.37 19.59
C LEU A 504 42.16 -3.77 18.45
N GLY A 505 42.07 -2.46 18.23
CA GLY A 505 42.88 -1.75 17.24
C GLY A 505 44.39 -1.82 17.54
N ASN A 506 44.78 -1.71 18.80
CA ASN A 506 46.18 -1.85 19.21
C ASN A 506 46.70 -3.28 18.97
N ILE A 507 45.89 -4.29 19.30
CA ILE A 507 46.24 -5.69 19.07
C ILE A 507 46.31 -5.99 17.57
N ALA A 508 45.35 -5.49 16.78
CA ALA A 508 45.36 -5.62 15.33
C ALA A 508 46.63 -5.01 14.70
N MET A 509 47.05 -3.82 15.18
CA MET A 509 48.29 -3.19 14.76
C MET A 509 49.53 -4.03 15.13
N GLN A 510 49.61 -4.52 16.37
CA GLN A 510 50.72 -5.39 16.81
C GLN A 510 50.82 -6.68 15.99
N MET A 511 49.67 -7.22 15.59
CA MET A 511 49.58 -8.43 14.77
C MET A 511 49.77 -8.16 13.27
N GLY A 512 49.88 -6.91 12.83
CA GLY A 512 49.94 -6.56 11.41
C GLY A 512 48.64 -6.86 10.65
N ASN A 513 47.51 -7.02 11.34
CA ASN A 513 46.25 -7.45 10.75
C ASN A 513 45.46 -6.25 10.22
N GLN A 514 45.60 -5.97 8.93
CA GLN A 514 44.95 -4.87 8.25
C GLN A 514 43.42 -4.99 8.23
N SER A 515 42.87 -6.19 8.06
CA SER A 515 41.42 -6.42 8.03
C SER A 515 40.77 -6.16 9.39
N ALA A 516 41.40 -6.60 10.48
CA ALA A 516 40.95 -6.32 11.83
C ALA A 516 40.99 -4.82 12.15
N LEU A 517 42.06 -4.14 11.74
CA LEU A 517 42.21 -2.70 11.94
C LEU A 517 41.16 -1.91 11.13
N GLY A 518 40.86 -2.37 9.91
CA GLY A 518 39.77 -1.86 9.09
C GLY A 518 38.40 -2.08 9.74
N ALA A 519 38.14 -3.27 10.30
CA ALA A 519 36.89 -3.57 11.00
C ALA A 519 36.66 -2.65 12.20
N VAL A 520 37.71 -2.36 12.97
CA VAL A 520 37.67 -1.35 14.05
C VAL A 520 37.40 0.05 13.48
N ALA A 521 38.04 0.42 12.37
CA ALA A 521 37.88 1.75 11.76
C ALA A 521 36.46 2.02 11.23
N HIS A 522 35.73 0.98 10.80
CA HIS A 522 34.32 1.09 10.40
C HIS A 522 33.37 1.33 11.58
N GLU A 523 33.78 1.00 12.80
CA GLU A 523 33.05 1.27 14.06
C GLU A 523 33.49 2.58 14.72
N ASP A 524 34.80 2.79 14.93
CA ASP A 524 35.39 4.02 15.47
C ASP A 524 36.78 4.29 14.83
N LEU A 525 36.84 5.33 13.99
CA LEU A 525 38.06 5.71 13.26
C LEU A 525 39.18 6.18 14.20
N HIS A 526 38.85 6.88 15.29
CA HIS A 526 39.84 7.34 16.26
C HIS A 526 40.45 6.18 17.04
N ALA A 527 39.64 5.19 17.43
CA ALA A 527 40.11 3.97 18.07
C ALA A 527 41.07 3.20 17.16
N ALA A 528 40.76 3.11 15.86
CA ALA A 528 41.63 2.50 14.87
C ALA A 528 42.94 3.28 14.65
N LEU A 529 42.87 4.62 14.56
CA LEU A 529 44.05 5.49 14.42
C LEU A 529 44.88 5.63 15.70
N GLY A 530 44.35 5.18 16.84
CA GLY A 530 45.00 5.35 18.14
C GLY A 530 45.02 6.81 18.63
N THR A 531 44.12 7.65 18.12
CA THR A 531 44.04 9.08 18.47
C THR A 531 42.96 9.33 19.51
N GLN A 532 43.17 10.28 20.43
CA GLN A 532 42.13 10.72 21.35
C GLN A 532 41.21 11.70 20.60
N GLY A 533 40.04 11.24 20.15
CA GLY A 533 39.04 12.15 19.60
C GLY A 533 38.54 13.10 20.69
N SER A 534 38.45 14.40 20.36
CA SER A 534 37.94 15.42 21.27
C SER A 534 36.50 15.09 21.64
N GLY A 535 36.26 14.74 22.90
CA GLY A 535 34.92 14.48 23.40
C GLY A 535 34.00 15.68 23.18
N MET A 536 32.76 15.41 22.76
CA MET A 536 31.67 16.36 22.52
C MET A 536 31.29 17.23 23.76
N GLN A 537 31.90 17.01 24.93
CA GLN A 537 31.69 17.79 26.16
C GLN A 537 32.57 19.04 26.30
N SER A 538 33.60 19.25 25.48
CA SER A 538 34.51 20.41 25.63
C SER A 538 34.13 21.66 24.82
N ARG A 539 33.00 21.69 24.11
CA ARG A 539 32.55 22.87 23.32
C ARG A 539 31.99 24.03 24.16
N ARG A 540 31.89 23.91 25.49
CA ARG A 540 31.56 25.05 26.38
C ARG A 540 32.82 25.44 27.15
N TYR A 541 33.26 26.69 26.93
CA TYR A 541 34.42 27.36 27.54
C TYR A 541 35.80 27.06 26.94
N SER A 542 36.13 27.75 25.86
CA SER A 542 37.39 28.51 25.79
C SER A 542 37.41 29.43 24.56
N TYR A 543 36.92 30.66 24.73
CA TYR A 543 37.26 31.76 23.85
C TYR A 543 38.53 32.41 24.42
N ARG A 544 39.70 31.92 24.01
CA ARG A 544 40.96 32.65 24.17
C ARG A 544 41.79 32.41 22.91
N PRO A 545 42.08 33.45 22.11
CA PRO A 545 42.94 33.29 20.96
C PRO A 545 44.37 33.11 21.46
N SER A 546 44.94 31.91 21.33
CA SER A 546 46.39 31.73 21.42
C SER A 546 46.98 31.79 20.02
N GLU A 547 47.69 32.87 19.74
CA GLU A 547 48.74 32.93 18.74
C GLU A 547 49.83 31.90 19.07
N SER A 548 49.81 30.75 18.42
CA SER A 548 50.98 29.87 18.30
C SER A 548 50.70 28.80 17.24
N GLY A 549 51.60 28.71 16.26
CA GLY A 549 51.45 27.95 15.03
C GLY A 549 51.11 26.46 15.21
N ALA A 550 50.54 25.92 14.12
CA ALA A 550 50.15 24.55 13.94
C ALA A 550 51.28 23.54 14.27
N HIS A 551 51.28 23.00 15.49
CA HIS A 551 51.91 21.73 15.77
C HIS A 551 50.84 20.64 15.67
N ALA A 552 50.84 19.93 14.53
CA ALA A 552 50.01 18.76 14.31
C ALA A 552 50.30 17.71 15.39
N GLN A 553 49.25 17.17 16.01
CA GLN A 553 49.35 16.01 16.89
C GLN A 553 50.11 14.89 16.14
N PRO A 554 51.20 14.33 16.70
CA PRO A 554 51.93 13.24 16.06
C PRO A 554 51.04 11.99 16.04
N TYR A 555 50.66 11.54 14.84
CA TYR A 555 50.01 10.24 14.64
C TYR A 555 50.99 9.27 13.98
N ASP A 556 50.82 7.98 14.27
CA ASP A 556 51.62 6.91 13.69
C ASP A 556 51.26 6.76 12.19
N LYS A 557 52.21 7.10 11.31
CA LYS A 557 52.01 7.07 9.85
C LYS A 557 51.82 5.65 9.33
N ASP A 558 52.47 4.66 9.93
CA ASP A 558 52.38 3.26 9.49
C ASP A 558 51.02 2.69 9.87
N ARG A 559 50.58 2.95 11.11
CA ARG A 559 49.22 2.62 11.55
C ARG A 559 48.16 3.32 10.71
N ALA A 560 48.32 4.60 10.41
CA ALA A 560 47.36 5.35 9.60
C ALA A 560 47.28 4.80 8.17
N ASN A 561 48.41 4.41 7.55
CA ASN A 561 48.39 3.78 6.23
C ASN A 561 47.69 2.42 6.25
N MET A 562 47.91 1.60 7.29
CA MET A 562 47.20 0.33 7.47
C MET A 562 45.69 0.54 7.68
N VAL A 563 45.28 1.53 8.48
CA VAL A 563 43.86 1.89 8.66
C VAL A 563 43.23 2.25 7.32
N MET A 564 43.87 3.14 6.55
CA MET A 564 43.36 3.58 5.24
C MET A 564 43.27 2.42 4.24
N GLY A 565 44.25 1.51 4.24
CA GLY A 565 44.20 0.29 3.44
C GLY A 565 43.09 -0.66 3.89
N GLY A 566 42.87 -0.81 5.20
CA GLY A 566 41.84 -1.67 5.79
C GLY A 566 40.43 -1.13 5.59
N LEU A 567 40.24 0.20 5.53
CA LEU A 567 38.95 0.82 5.25
C LEU A 567 38.37 0.34 3.91
N LEU A 568 39.22 0.21 2.89
CA LEU A 568 38.84 -0.24 1.54
C LEU A 568 38.29 -1.67 1.48
N ALA A 569 38.53 -2.49 2.51
CA ALA A 569 37.97 -3.85 2.59
C ALA A 569 36.46 -3.86 2.92
N GLY A 570 35.91 -2.73 3.40
CA GLY A 570 34.50 -2.61 3.76
C GLY A 570 33.61 -1.89 2.74
N PRO A 571 32.30 -1.75 3.04
CA PRO A 571 31.35 -1.13 2.13
C PRO A 571 31.71 0.33 1.85
N ALA A 572 31.69 0.72 0.57
CA ALA A 572 31.96 2.09 0.15
C ALA A 572 31.00 3.12 0.80
N THR A 573 29.74 2.72 1.05
CA THR A 573 28.73 3.56 1.72
C THR A 573 29.12 3.93 3.15
N ASN A 574 29.78 3.01 3.87
CA ASN A 574 30.29 3.28 5.20
C ASN A 574 31.45 4.28 5.18
N ILE A 575 32.30 4.27 4.14
CA ILE A 575 33.43 5.21 4.05
C ILE A 575 32.94 6.65 3.86
N ILE A 576 31.87 6.85 3.08
CA ILE A 576 31.23 8.16 2.96
C ILE A 576 30.69 8.63 4.31
N ARG A 577 30.07 7.72 5.09
CA ARG A 577 29.63 8.02 6.46
C ARG A 577 30.80 8.38 7.38
N ILE A 578 31.91 7.65 7.29
CA ILE A 578 33.13 7.91 8.07
C ILE A 578 33.70 9.29 7.69
N TRP A 579 33.73 9.65 6.41
CA TRP A 579 34.16 10.98 5.98
C TRP A 579 33.35 12.09 6.67
N TYR A 580 32.02 12.07 6.55
CA TYR A 580 31.19 13.11 7.18
C TYR A 580 31.26 13.10 8.72
N ALA A 581 31.53 11.95 9.34
CA ALA A 581 31.67 11.84 10.78
C ALA A 581 32.99 12.43 11.33
N TYR A 582 34.11 12.28 10.60
CA TYR A 582 35.45 12.55 11.15
C TYR A 582 36.24 13.65 10.42
N ARG A 583 35.81 14.14 9.25
CA ARG A 583 36.58 15.11 8.41
C ARG A 583 37.02 16.40 9.09
N ASP A 584 36.32 16.84 10.14
CA ASP A 584 36.63 18.06 10.88
C ASP A 584 37.58 17.81 12.07
N GLU A 585 37.78 16.55 12.47
CA GLU A 585 38.64 16.13 13.58
C GLU A 585 39.99 15.55 13.11
N LEU A 586 40.14 15.32 11.80
CA LEU A 586 41.34 14.74 11.21
C LEU A 586 42.42 15.78 10.88
N PRO A 587 43.71 15.43 11.07
CA PRO A 587 44.84 16.21 10.55
C PRO A 587 44.75 16.41 9.03
N LEU A 588 45.28 17.53 8.52
CA LEU A 588 45.16 17.92 7.11
C LEU A 588 45.60 16.83 6.12
N GLU A 589 46.72 16.15 6.38
CA GLU A 589 47.22 15.04 5.55
C GLU A 589 46.24 13.84 5.52
N LEU A 590 45.72 13.42 6.67
CA LEU A 590 44.76 12.30 6.75
C LEU A 590 43.41 12.67 6.18
N LYS A 591 42.99 13.93 6.36
CA LYS A 591 41.79 14.48 5.76
C LYS A 591 41.87 14.44 4.23
N GLN A 592 42.98 14.89 3.64
CA GLN A 592 43.17 14.81 2.18
C GLN A 592 43.14 13.37 1.68
N LYS A 593 43.85 12.44 2.35
CA LYS A 593 43.82 11.01 1.99
C LYS A 593 42.41 10.43 2.04
N LEU A 594 41.66 10.69 3.11
CA LEU A 594 40.29 10.18 3.27
C LEU A 594 39.33 10.85 2.28
N HIS A 595 39.53 12.13 1.97
CA HIS A 595 38.76 12.86 0.96
C HIS A 595 38.91 12.22 -0.42
N ASP A 596 40.15 11.93 -0.84
CA ASP A 596 40.42 11.32 -2.15
C ASP A 596 39.82 9.91 -2.25
N ILE A 597 39.91 9.13 -1.16
CA ILE A 597 39.28 7.80 -1.08
C ILE A 597 37.74 7.94 -1.17
N ALA A 598 37.16 8.84 -0.38
CA ALA A 598 35.72 9.07 -0.36
C ALA A 598 35.20 9.57 -1.72
N GLY A 599 35.91 10.47 -2.40
CA GLY A 599 35.56 10.99 -3.71
C GLY A 599 35.53 9.89 -4.77
N ARG A 600 36.57 9.05 -4.85
CA ARG A 600 36.62 7.91 -5.76
C ARG A 600 35.49 6.90 -5.49
N LEU A 601 35.26 6.57 -4.22
CA LEU A 601 34.22 5.60 -3.84
C LEU A 601 32.80 6.14 -4.04
N LEU A 602 32.59 7.44 -3.85
CA LEU A 602 31.32 8.12 -4.12
C LEU A 602 30.97 8.04 -5.61
N ILE A 603 31.96 8.30 -6.47
CA ILE A 603 31.85 8.13 -7.92
C ILE A 603 31.53 6.68 -8.29
N ASP A 604 32.26 5.71 -7.74
CA ASP A 604 32.05 4.28 -7.99
C ASP A 604 30.67 3.79 -7.52
N LEU A 605 30.18 4.30 -6.37
CA LEU A 605 28.82 4.03 -5.90
C LEU A 605 27.78 4.59 -6.86
N GLY A 606 27.93 5.84 -7.29
CA GLY A 606 27.05 6.46 -8.28
C GLY A 606 26.99 5.64 -9.57
N MET A 607 28.14 5.20 -10.10
CA MET A 607 28.20 4.34 -11.28
C MET A 607 27.52 2.98 -11.08
N ARG A 608 27.75 2.32 -9.93
CA ARG A 608 27.14 1.02 -9.61
C ARG A 608 25.63 1.13 -9.52
N TYR A 609 25.12 2.14 -8.83
CA TYR A 609 23.69 2.37 -8.69
C TYR A 609 23.04 2.77 -10.02
N ALA A 610 23.69 3.59 -10.84
CA ALA A 610 23.23 3.88 -12.19
C ALA A 610 23.09 2.60 -13.05
N ARG A 611 24.09 1.70 -13.02
CA ARG A 611 24.03 0.41 -13.74
C ARG A 611 22.90 -0.49 -13.25
N GLN A 612 22.68 -0.58 -11.94
CA GLN A 612 21.59 -1.36 -11.36
C GLN A 612 20.21 -0.79 -11.71
N THR A 613 20.10 0.54 -11.81
CA THR A 613 18.86 1.25 -12.11
C THR A 613 18.54 1.23 -13.61
N MET A 614 19.54 1.27 -14.50
CA MET A 614 19.31 1.51 -15.94
C MET A 614 19.72 0.36 -16.88
N GLY A 615 20.35 -0.71 -16.36
CA GLY A 615 20.75 -1.87 -17.16
C GLY A 615 21.96 -1.61 -18.07
N SER A 616 22.71 -2.67 -18.42
CA SER A 616 23.92 -2.56 -19.25
C SER A 616 23.64 -2.20 -20.73
N SER A 617 22.43 -2.45 -21.23
CA SER A 617 22.08 -2.24 -22.64
C SER A 617 21.78 -0.78 -23.02
N MET A 618 21.52 0.11 -22.05
CA MET A 618 21.37 1.55 -22.32
C MET A 618 22.65 2.36 -22.05
N LEU A 619 23.57 1.83 -21.24
CA LEU A 619 24.88 2.43 -20.99
C LEU A 619 25.93 2.03 -22.04
N GLY A 620 25.74 0.92 -22.75
CA GLY A 620 26.45 0.57 -23.97
C GLY A 620 25.70 1.12 -25.18
N GLY A 621 26.35 1.95 -25.98
CA GLY A 621 25.75 2.70 -27.08
C GLY A 621 24.83 1.86 -27.97
N ILE A 622 23.52 2.13 -27.86
CA ILE A 622 22.63 2.02 -29.01
C ILE A 622 23.16 3.06 -29.99
N GLN A 623 23.64 2.60 -31.16
CA GLN A 623 24.06 3.48 -32.25
C GLN A 623 22.99 4.54 -32.47
N GLU A 624 23.45 5.79 -32.61
CA GLU A 624 22.62 6.95 -32.94
C GLU A 624 21.81 6.64 -34.18
N SER A 625 20.49 6.41 -34.03
CA SER A 625 19.60 6.52 -35.17
C SER A 625 19.20 7.99 -35.28
N THR A 626 19.97 8.77 -36.01
CA THR A 626 19.55 10.09 -36.46
C THR A 626 18.31 9.87 -37.31
N THR A 627 17.11 10.11 -36.76
CA THR A 627 15.88 9.97 -37.53
C THR A 627 15.71 11.25 -38.33
N VAL A 628 15.69 11.10 -39.65
CA VAL A 628 15.57 12.21 -40.58
C VAL A 628 14.11 12.32 -41.02
N ARG A 629 13.57 13.55 -41.04
CA ARG A 629 12.18 13.81 -41.46
C ARG A 629 12.06 15.05 -42.36
N PRO A 630 11.01 15.16 -43.19
CA PRO A 630 10.73 16.37 -43.96
C PRO A 630 10.60 17.61 -43.07
N PHE A 631 11.15 18.71 -43.57
CA PHE A 631 11.10 20.05 -42.99
C PHE A 631 9.65 20.54 -42.95
N ARG A 632 9.27 21.12 -41.81
CA ARG A 632 7.96 21.74 -41.58
C ARG A 632 8.17 23.21 -41.29
N ILE A 633 7.20 24.03 -41.71
CA ILE A 633 7.19 25.46 -41.41
C ILE A 633 7.19 25.64 -39.89
N GLY A 634 8.29 26.16 -39.34
CA GLY A 634 8.55 26.29 -37.90
C GLY A 634 9.77 25.52 -37.40
N ASP A 635 10.36 24.64 -38.21
CA ASP A 635 11.64 23.99 -37.90
C ASP A 635 12.82 24.96 -38.05
N ASP A 636 13.86 24.75 -37.24
CA ASP A 636 15.08 25.56 -37.29
C ASP A 636 15.86 25.24 -38.57
N MET A 637 16.26 26.28 -39.31
CA MET A 637 16.96 26.12 -40.59
C MET A 637 18.35 25.49 -40.40
N ASP A 638 18.95 25.65 -39.22
CA ASP A 638 20.27 25.09 -38.88
C ASP A 638 20.26 23.56 -38.72
N LEU A 639 19.07 22.96 -38.62
CA LEU A 639 18.90 21.50 -38.47
C LEU A 639 18.69 20.79 -39.82
N ILE A 640 18.69 21.52 -40.94
CA ILE A 640 18.55 20.93 -42.28
C ILE A 640 19.83 20.19 -42.64
N ASP A 641 19.72 18.89 -42.87
CA ASP A 641 20.80 18.05 -43.36
C ASP A 641 20.80 18.06 -44.89
N LEU A 642 21.68 18.89 -45.46
CA LEU A 642 21.76 19.07 -46.90
C LEU A 642 22.24 17.82 -47.63
N GLU A 643 23.10 17.00 -47.01
CA GLU A 643 23.61 15.77 -47.65
C GLU A 643 22.49 14.73 -47.76
N GLU A 644 21.78 14.47 -46.67
CA GLU A 644 20.66 13.53 -46.68
C GLU A 644 19.50 14.04 -47.56
N THR A 645 19.26 15.36 -47.58
CA THR A 645 18.29 16.00 -48.48
C THR A 645 18.62 15.73 -49.95
N ILE A 646 19.90 15.88 -50.33
CA ILE A 646 20.35 15.65 -51.71
C ILE A 646 20.24 14.17 -52.06
N ASP A 647 20.67 13.28 -51.18
CA ASP A 647 20.57 11.83 -51.41
C ASP A 647 19.12 11.37 -51.50
N PHE A 648 18.21 11.93 -50.69
CA PHE A 648 16.78 11.68 -50.79
C PHE A 648 16.20 12.13 -52.13
N LEU A 649 16.53 13.34 -52.59
CA LEU A 649 16.09 13.85 -53.89
C LEU A 649 16.62 13.02 -55.06
N LEU A 650 17.89 12.63 -55.00
CA LEU A 650 18.53 11.76 -56.00
C LEU A 650 17.93 10.35 -55.99
N SER A 651 17.62 9.80 -54.81
CA SER A 651 16.97 8.48 -54.66
C SER A 651 15.55 8.45 -55.24
N GLN A 652 14.86 9.60 -55.24
CA GLN A 652 13.57 9.78 -55.91
C GLN A 652 13.70 10.03 -57.42
N GLY A 653 14.92 10.02 -57.97
CA GLY A 653 15.20 10.21 -59.39
C GLY A 653 15.13 11.66 -59.86
N ARG A 654 15.09 12.64 -58.94
CA ARG A 654 15.13 14.06 -59.30
C ARG A 654 16.57 14.46 -59.61
N THR A 655 16.82 14.83 -60.87
CA THR A 655 18.15 15.25 -61.36
C THR A 655 18.22 16.73 -61.73
N ASP A 656 17.08 17.42 -61.69
CA ASP A 656 16.96 18.86 -61.97
C ASP A 656 16.47 19.58 -60.71
N PHE A 657 17.38 20.27 -60.01
CA PHE A 657 17.10 20.98 -58.75
C PHE A 657 16.41 22.34 -58.95
N GLY A 658 15.89 22.62 -60.16
CA GLY A 658 15.18 23.87 -60.47
C GLY A 658 13.83 24.02 -59.77
N ILE A 659 13.25 22.93 -59.24
CA ILE A 659 11.98 22.92 -58.51
C ILE A 659 12.19 22.14 -57.20
N VAL A 660 12.38 22.86 -56.10
CA VAL A 660 12.50 22.30 -54.74
C VAL A 660 11.40 22.88 -53.87
N GLU A 661 10.59 22.03 -53.25
CA GLU A 661 9.55 22.41 -52.30
C GLU A 661 10.08 22.41 -50.86
N THR A 662 9.44 23.13 -49.95
CA THR A 662 9.90 23.18 -48.54
C THR A 662 9.86 21.82 -47.86
N SER A 663 9.01 20.88 -48.31
CA SER A 663 8.94 19.51 -47.82
C SER A 663 10.07 18.61 -48.33
N ASP A 664 10.85 19.06 -49.32
CA ASP A 664 11.96 18.30 -49.87
C ASP A 664 13.20 18.35 -48.96
N PHE A 665 13.31 19.39 -48.14
CA PHE A 665 14.40 19.49 -47.16
C PHE A 665 14.20 18.50 -46.02
N LEU A 666 15.27 17.79 -45.69
CA LEU A 666 15.32 16.83 -44.61
C LEU A 666 16.03 17.45 -43.40
N VAL A 667 15.43 17.28 -42.22
CA VAL A 667 15.93 17.80 -40.95
C VAL A 667 16.46 16.64 -40.12
N SER A 668 17.71 16.73 -39.67
CA SER A 668 18.31 15.77 -38.75
C SER A 668 17.88 16.11 -37.32
N GLU A 669 17.11 15.21 -36.69
CA GLU A 669 16.86 15.32 -35.25
C GLU A 669 18.13 14.90 -34.49
N THR A 670 19.05 15.83 -34.25
CA THR A 670 20.01 15.64 -33.14
C THR A 670 19.20 15.65 -31.85
N TYR A 671 19.00 14.47 -31.25
CA TYR A 671 18.28 14.27 -30.01
C TYR A 671 18.93 15.06 -28.85
N MET A 672 18.56 16.34 -28.69
CA MET A 672 18.80 17.07 -27.44
C MET A 672 17.93 16.49 -26.32
N GLY A 673 18.54 16.34 -25.13
CA GLY A 673 18.08 15.57 -23.97
C GLY A 673 16.58 15.39 -23.83
N HIS A 674 16.14 14.12 -23.77
CA HIS A 674 14.75 13.80 -23.51
C HIS A 674 14.29 14.32 -22.15
N ARG A 675 15.22 14.42 -21.19
CA ARG A 675 14.92 14.75 -19.80
C ARG A 675 15.87 15.80 -19.24
N ALA A 676 15.35 16.64 -18.36
CA ALA A 676 16.13 17.56 -17.53
C ALA A 676 15.89 17.24 -16.05
N PHE A 677 16.96 17.14 -15.28
CA PHE A 677 16.91 16.85 -13.84
C PHE A 677 17.48 18.00 -13.03
N PHE A 678 16.86 18.34 -11.92
CA PHE A 678 17.37 19.39 -11.04
C PHE A 678 17.29 18.93 -9.59
N TRP A 679 18.45 18.80 -8.94
CA TRP A 679 18.54 18.44 -7.52
C TRP A 679 18.67 19.69 -6.66
N ALA A 680 17.79 19.83 -5.68
CA ALA A 680 17.95 20.76 -4.58
C ALA A 680 18.11 19.97 -3.28
N LEU A 681 19.27 20.10 -2.65
CA LEU A 681 19.65 19.36 -1.45
C LEU A 681 19.73 20.28 -0.23
N ASP A 682 19.07 19.89 0.83
CA ASP A 682 19.07 20.58 2.11
C ASP A 682 20.40 20.34 2.85
N LYS A 683 21.06 21.43 3.23
CA LYS A 683 22.25 21.46 4.08
C LYS A 683 22.05 22.24 5.38
N SER A 684 20.80 22.37 5.85
CA SER A 684 20.48 23.02 7.11
C SER A 684 21.08 22.30 8.33
N GLY A 685 21.06 22.94 9.50
CA GLY A 685 21.61 22.36 10.73
C GLY A 685 20.97 21.01 11.15
N SER A 686 19.70 20.76 10.83
CA SER A 686 19.02 19.48 11.12
C SER A 686 19.48 18.33 10.20
N MET A 687 20.19 18.68 9.12
CA MET A 687 20.87 17.77 8.22
C MET A 687 22.29 17.42 8.67
N ASP A 688 22.75 17.91 9.84
CA ASP A 688 24.07 17.61 10.43
C ASP A 688 24.13 16.16 10.98
N SER A 689 24.00 15.20 10.08
CA SER A 689 24.12 13.77 10.34
C SER A 689 24.90 13.13 9.19
N PRO A 690 25.97 12.36 9.48
CA PRO A 690 26.76 11.67 8.46
C PRO A 690 25.93 10.78 7.54
N LYS A 691 24.83 10.23 8.05
CA LYS A 691 23.90 9.40 7.28
C LYS A 691 23.09 10.24 6.28
N LYS A 692 22.58 11.40 6.69
CA LYS A 692 21.73 12.27 5.85
C LYS A 692 22.53 12.91 4.72
N LEU A 693 23.68 13.53 5.02
CA LEU A 693 24.53 14.13 3.99
C LEU A 693 25.11 13.09 3.04
N GLY A 694 25.53 11.94 3.58
CA GLY A 694 25.99 10.80 2.77
C GLY A 694 24.93 10.31 1.78
N MET A 695 23.69 10.16 2.24
CA MET A 695 22.55 9.78 1.39
C MET A 695 22.33 10.78 0.25
N LEU A 696 22.32 12.08 0.55
CA LEU A 696 22.09 13.11 -0.47
C LEU A 696 23.20 13.15 -1.52
N ALA A 697 24.47 13.09 -1.08
CA ALA A 697 25.61 13.04 -1.99
C ALA A 697 25.54 11.81 -2.92
N ILE A 698 25.24 10.63 -2.37
CA ILE A 698 25.13 9.41 -3.15
C ILE A 698 23.93 9.46 -4.11
N SER A 699 22.83 10.13 -3.72
CA SER A 699 21.65 10.30 -4.57
C SER A 699 21.90 11.13 -5.82
N VAL A 700 22.62 12.25 -5.67
CA VAL A 700 23.01 13.09 -6.81
C VAL A 700 23.91 12.27 -7.73
N MET A 701 24.94 11.62 -7.19
CA MET A 701 25.92 10.88 -7.98
C MET A 701 25.32 9.70 -8.72
N ALA A 702 24.37 8.97 -8.12
CA ALA A 702 23.61 7.93 -8.81
C ALA A 702 22.79 8.51 -9.98
N GLY A 703 22.17 9.67 -9.77
CA GLY A 703 21.49 10.42 -10.83
C GLY A 703 22.42 10.80 -11.97
N LEU A 704 23.56 11.46 -11.68
CA LEU A 704 24.52 11.93 -12.68
C LEU A 704 24.96 10.83 -13.64
N TYR A 705 25.24 9.63 -13.11
CA TYR A 705 25.70 8.51 -13.92
C TYR A 705 24.60 7.82 -14.71
N GLY A 706 23.35 7.87 -14.27
CA GLY A 706 22.21 7.42 -15.07
C GLY A 706 21.87 8.38 -16.21
N ILE A 707 22.19 9.66 -16.04
CA ILE A 707 21.63 10.78 -16.83
C ILE A 707 22.72 11.40 -17.73
N ARG A 708 23.79 10.67 -18.05
CA ARG A 708 24.95 11.19 -18.82
C ARG A 708 24.63 11.87 -20.16
N LYS A 709 23.46 11.61 -20.76
CA LYS A 709 22.99 12.23 -22.02
C LYS A 709 21.90 13.30 -21.84
N ASP A 710 21.48 13.54 -20.61
CA ASP A 710 20.36 14.40 -20.24
C ASP A 710 20.87 15.65 -19.50
N ASP A 711 20.07 16.71 -19.51
CA ASP A 711 20.39 17.98 -18.87
C ASP A 711 20.29 17.84 -17.34
N PHE A 712 21.25 18.37 -16.57
CA PHE A 712 21.16 18.33 -15.11
C PHE A 712 21.73 19.54 -14.37
N GLY A 713 21.11 19.89 -13.24
CA GLY A 713 21.55 20.92 -12.30
C GLY A 713 21.51 20.44 -10.86
N VAL A 714 22.35 21.03 -10.01
CA VAL A 714 22.48 20.70 -8.58
C VAL A 714 22.66 21.98 -7.78
N VAL A 715 21.86 22.14 -6.73
CA VAL A 715 21.97 23.23 -5.75
C VAL A 715 21.90 22.68 -4.34
N LEU A 716 22.54 23.39 -3.42
CA LEU A 716 22.50 23.15 -1.99
C LEU A 716 21.80 24.33 -1.32
N PHE A 717 20.94 24.10 -0.34
CA PHE A 717 20.23 25.20 0.32
C PHE A 717 20.20 25.05 1.84
N ASP A 718 20.29 26.19 2.51
CA ASP A 718 20.00 26.38 3.93
C ASP A 718 19.13 27.66 4.09
N SER A 719 19.64 28.72 4.72
CA SER A 719 19.07 30.07 4.65
C SER A 719 19.48 30.81 3.36
N SER A 720 20.43 30.26 2.61
CA SER A 720 20.90 30.74 1.32
C SER A 720 21.07 29.55 0.37
N THR A 721 20.89 29.79 -0.93
CA THR A 721 21.08 28.73 -1.95
C THR A 721 22.44 28.89 -2.63
N TYR A 722 23.16 27.78 -2.74
CA TYR A 722 24.49 27.66 -3.34
C TYR A 722 24.39 26.78 -4.57
N VAL A 723 24.74 27.32 -5.73
CA VAL A 723 24.70 26.59 -7.00
C VAL A 723 25.98 25.77 -7.13
N VAL A 724 25.84 24.44 -7.21
CA VAL A 724 26.96 23.53 -7.51
C VAL A 724 27.13 23.42 -9.03
N LYS A 725 26.01 23.31 -9.75
CA LYS A 725 25.99 23.26 -11.20
C LYS A 725 24.64 23.72 -11.74
N ASP A 726 24.64 24.63 -12.72
CA ASP A 726 23.46 24.97 -13.52
C ASP A 726 23.26 24.00 -14.69
N ILE A 727 22.02 23.85 -15.16
CA ILE A 727 21.71 23.04 -16.36
C ILE A 727 22.45 23.57 -17.59
N ALA A 728 22.59 24.89 -17.70
CA ALA A 728 23.27 25.54 -18.82
C ALA A 728 24.78 25.26 -18.84
N ASP A 729 25.40 24.92 -17.71
CA ASP A 729 26.84 24.70 -17.62
C ASP A 729 27.21 23.25 -17.99
N ARG A 730 27.58 23.05 -19.25
CA ARG A 730 27.91 21.72 -19.81
C ARG A 730 29.34 21.25 -19.49
N ASN A 731 30.20 22.12 -18.94
CA ASN A 731 31.64 21.84 -18.81
C ASN A 731 32.09 21.40 -17.42
N VAL A 732 31.16 21.23 -16.46
CA VAL A 732 31.49 20.81 -15.09
C VAL A 732 31.77 19.31 -15.03
N SER A 733 32.97 18.92 -14.55
CA SER A 733 33.34 17.51 -14.38
C SER A 733 32.61 16.86 -13.20
N VAL A 734 32.38 15.55 -13.30
CA VAL A 734 31.70 14.77 -12.25
C VAL A 734 32.54 14.72 -10.98
N GLU A 735 33.87 14.73 -11.11
CA GLU A 735 34.82 14.78 -10.01
C GLU A 735 34.69 16.08 -9.20
N LYS A 736 34.47 17.21 -9.89
CA LYS A 736 34.24 18.49 -9.21
C LYS A 736 32.93 18.47 -8.43
N VAL A 737 31.85 17.96 -9.02
CA VAL A 737 30.55 17.84 -8.31
C VAL A 737 30.68 16.91 -7.10
N ALA A 738 31.39 15.78 -7.22
CA ALA A 738 31.64 14.88 -6.10
C ALA A 738 32.43 15.55 -4.97
N SER A 739 33.46 16.32 -5.30
CA SER A 739 34.25 17.11 -4.35
C SER A 739 33.39 18.15 -3.64
N ASP A 740 32.63 18.95 -4.40
CA ASP A 740 31.76 19.99 -3.88
C ASP A 740 30.70 19.41 -2.92
N LEU A 741 30.16 18.22 -3.23
CA LEU A 741 29.23 17.49 -2.37
C LEU A 741 29.90 17.01 -1.07
N LEU A 742 31.14 16.52 -1.11
CA LEU A 742 31.86 16.05 0.08
C LEU A 742 32.32 17.17 1.01
N GLU A 743 32.49 18.39 0.49
CA GLU A 743 32.87 19.57 1.26
C GLU A 743 31.67 20.26 1.95
N VAL A 744 30.43 19.87 1.62
CA VAL A 744 29.22 20.47 2.18
C VAL A 744 29.20 20.41 3.71
N LYS A 745 29.06 21.57 4.35
CA LYS A 745 28.85 21.69 5.79
C LYS A 745 27.39 22.01 6.09
N ALA A 746 26.80 21.23 6.99
CA ALA A 746 25.48 21.51 7.51
C ALA A 746 25.51 22.78 8.37
N GLY A 747 24.54 23.68 8.19
CA GLY A 747 24.46 24.92 8.95
C GLY A 747 23.31 25.82 8.50
N GLY A 748 23.01 26.85 9.28
CA GLY A 748 21.90 27.77 9.00
C GLY A 748 20.50 27.20 9.27
N GLY A 749 19.47 28.00 9.00
CA GLY A 749 18.07 27.57 8.96
C GLY A 749 17.71 26.90 7.63
N THR A 750 16.44 26.52 7.45
CA THR A 750 16.00 25.73 6.29
C THR A 750 15.01 26.53 5.43
N GLY A 751 15.45 27.06 4.29
CA GLY A 751 14.65 27.84 3.34
C GLY A 751 14.70 27.24 1.92
N GLY A 752 13.59 26.66 1.46
CA GLY A 752 13.49 25.98 0.17
C GLY A 752 13.08 26.88 -1.00
N GLN A 753 12.60 28.10 -0.74
CA GLN A 753 11.98 28.94 -1.76
C GLN A 753 12.95 29.31 -2.89
N GLU A 754 14.16 29.76 -2.54
CA GLU A 754 15.14 30.21 -3.53
C GLU A 754 15.66 29.05 -4.39
N SER A 755 15.84 27.85 -3.81
CA SER A 755 16.25 26.66 -4.56
C SER A 755 15.19 26.23 -5.57
N MET A 756 13.91 26.32 -5.22
CA MET A 756 12.79 26.07 -6.15
C MET A 756 12.69 27.14 -7.25
N LYS A 757 12.97 28.41 -6.95
CA LYS A 757 13.01 29.47 -7.97
C LYS A 757 14.14 29.25 -8.99
N ILE A 758 15.33 28.86 -8.52
CA ILE A 758 16.47 28.55 -9.39
C ILE A 758 16.16 27.32 -10.25
N ALA A 759 15.50 26.31 -9.69
CA ALA A 759 15.03 25.15 -10.44
C ALA A 759 14.05 25.55 -11.55
N LEU A 760 13.04 26.37 -11.24
CA LEU A 760 12.08 26.87 -12.22
C LEU A 760 12.75 27.64 -13.36
N ARG A 761 13.71 28.51 -13.05
CA ARG A 761 14.48 29.25 -14.06
C ARG A 761 15.27 28.30 -14.96
N ASN A 762 16.01 27.36 -14.37
CA ASN A 762 16.77 26.35 -15.11
C ASN A 762 15.85 25.49 -16.00
N PHE A 763 14.64 25.16 -15.54
CA PHE A 763 13.66 24.42 -16.32
C PHE A 763 12.99 25.24 -17.43
N GLN A 764 12.97 26.57 -17.35
CA GLN A 764 12.51 27.43 -18.44
C GLN A 764 13.55 27.53 -19.55
N ASP A 765 14.83 27.51 -19.19
CA ASP A 765 15.94 27.66 -20.13
C ASP A 765 16.27 26.35 -20.87
N THR A 766 15.88 25.18 -20.35
CA THR A 766 16.06 23.87 -21.02
C THR A 766 14.96 23.55 -22.04
N ARG A 767 15.37 22.93 -23.15
CA ARG A 767 14.49 22.41 -24.22
C ARG A 767 14.01 20.97 -23.97
N ALA A 768 14.34 20.37 -22.82
CA ALA A 768 14.00 18.98 -22.52
C ALA A 768 12.48 18.72 -22.49
N LYS A 769 12.06 17.57 -23.03
CA LYS A 769 10.66 17.14 -23.11
C LYS A 769 10.08 16.76 -21.74
N GLU A 770 10.88 16.10 -20.90
CA GLU A 770 10.51 15.75 -19.54
C GLU A 770 11.36 16.55 -18.53
N LYS A 771 10.74 17.07 -17.47
CA LYS A 771 11.41 17.90 -16.46
C LYS A 771 11.16 17.30 -15.09
N ILE A 772 12.23 17.02 -14.33
CA ILE A 772 12.15 16.29 -13.06
C ILE A 772 12.89 17.08 -11.98
N PHE A 773 12.15 17.60 -11.01
CA PHE A 773 12.69 18.30 -9.85
C PHE A 773 12.81 17.33 -8.67
N ILE A 774 14.02 17.17 -8.13
CA ILE A 774 14.32 16.30 -6.99
C ILE A 774 14.68 17.19 -5.79
N PHE A 775 13.87 17.10 -4.74
CA PHE A 775 13.97 17.93 -3.55
C PHE A 775 14.30 17.08 -2.32
N GLY A 776 15.54 17.14 -1.86
CA GLY A 776 16.02 16.35 -0.72
C GLY A 776 16.10 17.18 0.55
N THR A 777 15.24 16.90 1.54
CA THR A 777 15.14 17.66 2.81
C THR A 777 14.49 16.80 3.90
N ASP A 778 14.65 17.19 5.17
CA ASP A 778 13.89 16.65 6.28
C ASP A 778 12.52 17.36 6.50
N MET A 779 12.16 18.30 5.62
CA MET A 779 10.86 18.99 5.58
C MET A 779 10.59 19.91 6.78
N TYR A 780 11.61 20.35 7.52
CA TYR A 780 11.49 21.43 8.51
C TYR A 780 11.70 22.82 7.88
N LEU A 781 10.96 23.12 6.81
CA LEU A 781 11.09 24.37 6.05
C LEU A 781 10.50 25.56 6.81
N SER A 782 11.26 26.64 6.92
CA SER A 782 10.81 27.93 7.46
C SER A 782 9.85 28.68 6.51
N ASP A 783 9.91 28.35 5.21
CA ASP A 783 9.16 28.97 4.12
C ASP A 783 8.23 27.96 3.40
N GLN A 784 7.71 26.97 4.15
CA GLN A 784 6.87 25.88 3.65
C GLN A 784 5.75 26.36 2.71
N GLN A 785 4.97 27.36 3.12
CA GLN A 785 3.85 27.88 2.31
C GLN A 785 4.32 28.41 0.95
N MET A 786 5.46 29.11 0.92
CA MET A 786 6.00 29.64 -0.34
C MET A 786 6.52 28.52 -1.24
N CYS A 787 7.07 27.45 -0.66
CA CYS A 787 7.47 26.25 -1.41
C CYS A 787 6.26 25.52 -2.00
N GLU A 788 5.15 25.44 -1.26
CA GLU A 788 3.89 24.87 -1.75
C GLU A 788 3.30 25.66 -2.91
N ASP A 789 3.32 27.00 -2.83
CA ASP A 789 2.86 27.88 -3.91
C ASP A 789 3.74 27.74 -5.17
N LEU A 790 5.05 27.57 -5.00
CA LEU A 790 5.98 27.31 -6.11
C LEU A 790 5.80 25.91 -6.70
N ALA A 791 5.54 24.90 -5.88
CA ALA A 791 5.21 23.55 -6.32
C ALA A 791 3.93 23.51 -7.17
N GLU A 792 2.90 24.27 -6.79
CA GLU A 792 1.66 24.38 -7.57
C GLU A 792 1.90 25.02 -8.95
N ARG A 793 2.87 25.95 -9.04
CA ARG A 793 3.31 26.56 -10.31
C ARG A 793 4.16 25.64 -11.18
N MET A 794 4.80 24.61 -10.62
CA MET A 794 5.58 23.63 -11.39
C MET A 794 4.68 22.69 -12.22
N LYS A 795 3.46 22.44 -11.75
CA LYS A 795 2.48 21.55 -12.41
C LYS A 795 2.13 21.95 -13.86
N PRO A 796 1.69 23.18 -14.17
CA PRO A 796 1.36 23.57 -15.55
C PRO A 796 2.58 23.54 -16.49
N LEU A 797 3.80 23.56 -15.95
CA LEU A 797 5.05 23.48 -16.71
C LEU A 797 5.48 22.03 -17.01
N GLY A 798 4.71 21.03 -16.58
CA GLY A 798 5.02 19.61 -16.81
C GLY A 798 6.22 19.12 -15.99
N ILE A 799 6.57 19.80 -14.89
CA ILE A 799 7.69 19.42 -14.04
C ILE A 799 7.20 18.39 -13.01
N LYS A 800 7.75 17.16 -13.07
CA LYS A 800 7.49 16.09 -12.10
C LYS A 800 8.35 16.35 -10.85
N MET A 801 7.74 16.42 -9.67
CA MET A 801 8.46 16.62 -8.41
C MET A 801 8.65 15.30 -7.65
N ILE A 802 9.86 15.07 -7.15
CA ILE A 802 10.22 13.93 -6.29
C ILE A 802 10.79 14.51 -5.00
N VAL A 803 10.19 14.18 -3.86
CA VAL A 803 10.69 14.63 -2.55
C VAL A 803 11.40 13.45 -1.87
N LEU A 804 12.68 13.61 -1.57
CA LEU A 804 13.51 12.61 -0.87
C LEU A 804 13.58 12.99 0.61
N VAL A 805 13.04 12.14 1.49
CA VAL A 805 13.02 12.38 2.95
C VAL A 805 13.65 11.21 3.73
N PRO A 806 14.38 11.46 4.83
CA PRO A 806 14.86 10.39 5.71
C PRO A 806 13.70 9.77 6.49
N THR A 807 13.48 8.44 6.41
CA THR A 807 12.24 7.77 6.87
C THR A 807 11.79 8.09 8.31
N HIS A 808 12.73 8.23 9.25
CA HIS A 808 12.43 8.39 10.67
C HIS A 808 12.63 9.81 11.22
N GLU A 809 13.18 10.73 10.42
CA GLU A 809 13.63 12.06 10.88
C GLU A 809 13.16 13.17 9.95
N HIS A 810 11.87 13.19 9.59
CA HIS A 810 11.28 14.25 8.76
C HIS A 810 9.86 14.63 9.21
N ASN A 811 9.41 15.82 8.81
CA ASN A 811 8.03 16.26 9.01
C ASN A 811 7.09 15.63 7.95
N LYS A 812 6.37 14.57 8.34
CA LYS A 812 5.45 13.82 7.46
C LYS A 812 4.31 14.67 6.91
N GLU A 813 3.78 15.59 7.69
CA GLU A 813 2.64 16.43 7.29
C GLU A 813 3.08 17.44 6.23
N ALA A 814 4.20 18.14 6.47
CA ALA A 814 4.78 19.08 5.51
C ALA A 814 5.21 18.39 4.21
N ALA A 815 5.84 17.20 4.30
CA ALA A 815 6.20 16.37 3.15
C ALA A 815 4.97 16.01 2.29
N SER A 816 3.92 15.52 2.95
CA SER A 816 2.68 15.10 2.29
C SER A 816 1.94 16.29 1.66
N SER A 817 1.93 17.44 2.33
CA SER A 817 1.33 18.67 1.83
C SER A 817 2.00 19.15 0.53
N LEU A 818 3.33 19.27 0.55
CA LEU A 818 4.12 19.71 -0.61
C LEU A 818 3.95 18.77 -1.81
N VAL A 819 4.00 17.45 -1.57
CA VAL A 819 3.84 16.44 -2.62
C VAL A 819 2.45 16.46 -3.23
N LYS A 820 1.40 16.62 -2.40
CA LYS A 820 0.01 16.79 -2.89
C LYS A 820 -0.13 18.02 -3.78
N LYS A 821 0.44 19.15 -3.38
CA LYS A 821 0.43 20.40 -4.15
C LYS A 821 1.19 20.28 -5.47
N ALA A 822 2.31 19.56 -5.47
CA ALA A 822 3.13 19.33 -6.66
C ALA A 822 2.57 18.25 -7.62
N HIS A 823 1.60 17.44 -7.19
CA HIS A 823 1.30 16.12 -7.80
C HIS A 823 2.58 15.26 -7.96
N GLY A 824 3.47 15.36 -6.97
CA GLY A 824 4.76 14.68 -6.97
C GLY A 824 4.72 13.29 -6.35
N VAL A 825 5.90 12.72 -6.12
CA VAL A 825 6.10 11.47 -5.38
C VAL A 825 6.94 11.73 -4.14
N LEU A 826 6.49 11.20 -3.00
CA LEU A 826 7.28 11.15 -1.77
C LEU A 826 8.09 9.86 -1.74
N LEU A 827 9.40 9.96 -1.59
CA LEU A 827 10.30 8.84 -1.37
C LEU A 827 10.95 8.96 0.00
N ASP A 828 10.50 8.11 0.90
CA ASP A 828 11.11 7.84 2.19
C ASP A 828 12.38 7.00 1.98
N VAL A 829 13.52 7.34 2.58
CA VAL A 829 14.77 6.58 2.41
C VAL A 829 15.32 6.19 3.77
N CYS A 830 15.34 4.89 4.07
CA CYS A 830 15.88 4.34 5.33
C CYS A 830 17.39 4.14 5.25
N SER A 831 17.85 3.62 4.12
CA SER A 831 19.25 3.35 3.82
C SER A 831 19.57 3.81 2.40
N VAL A 832 20.80 4.25 2.20
CA VAL A 832 21.33 4.61 0.89
C VAL A 832 21.21 3.46 -0.11
N ASP A 833 21.30 2.21 0.34
CA ASP A 833 21.20 1.01 -0.50
C ASP A 833 19.80 0.79 -1.10
N GLU A 834 18.75 1.36 -0.50
CA GLU A 834 17.37 1.26 -1.02
C GLU A 834 17.10 2.29 -2.13
N LEU A 835 17.94 3.32 -2.23
CA LEU A 835 17.75 4.44 -3.12
C LEU A 835 17.60 4.02 -4.60
N PRO A 836 18.43 3.10 -5.16
CA PRO A 836 18.26 2.66 -6.55
C PRO A 836 16.90 2.01 -6.81
N ALA A 837 16.46 1.14 -5.90
CA ALA A 837 15.18 0.44 -6.01
C ALA A 837 13.98 1.40 -5.88
N LYS A 838 14.08 2.40 -4.99
CA LYS A 838 13.03 3.42 -4.81
C LYS A 838 12.97 4.38 -5.99
N LEU A 839 14.10 4.83 -6.54
CA LEU A 839 14.15 5.67 -7.74
C LEU A 839 13.61 4.93 -8.97
N LEU A 840 13.96 3.64 -9.15
CA LEU A 840 13.44 2.77 -10.22
C LEU A 840 11.90 2.72 -10.28
N ARG A 841 11.25 2.65 -9.11
CA ARG A 841 9.78 2.63 -9.03
C ARG A 841 9.14 3.92 -9.54
N VAL A 842 9.87 5.04 -9.47
CA VAL A 842 9.38 6.36 -9.89
C VAL A 842 9.71 6.66 -11.35
N THR A 843 10.81 6.11 -11.89
CA THR A 843 11.19 6.29 -13.30
C THR A 843 10.42 5.41 -14.29
N ASN A 844 9.74 4.36 -13.81
CA ASN A 844 8.84 3.51 -14.62
C ASN A 844 7.40 4.07 -14.74
N TYR A 845 7.19 5.35 -14.43
CA TYR A 845 5.92 6.09 -14.54
C TYR A 845 5.88 7.12 -15.67
#